data_AF-A0AAE4AL25-F1
#
_entry.id   AF-A0AAE4AL25-F1
#
_cell.length_a   1.000
_cell.length_b   1.000
_cell.length_c   1.000
_cell.angle_alpha   90.00
_cell.angle_beta   90.00
_cell.angle_gamma   90.00
#
_symmetry.space_group_name_H-M   'P 1'
#
loop_
_entity.id
_entity.type
_entity.pdbx_description
1 polymer ?
#
loop_
_entity_poly.entity_id
_entity_poly.type
_entity_poly.pdbx_seq_one_letter_code
_entity_poly.pdbx_strand_id
1 'polypeptide(L)'
;MDENMRALAAAESGELRAAETEASLCRERIELAMERIRLIPEDRGVPDPFHGFFCDVAQYLLQFAALRESLHSGCYRTKSLAEMQAIQSGLYRDMLPENYPSSWLNPACAALRCRSAEEDAQRGDPEGTRRQEAMENATRLGQLLSALYAELYALLPLCYADREADMAPILELFLQCYGLFTAGEIPKSETLRNVLYWYAFDYLDVTVPERTEALLEPEESVQASLYHGFSREDLRYLFFSGDYVSESCLKTAEFLNSLPEEELQLAAETFTEGFAEGFRAMGRALQNKSTVAIRYLRGFERLVEREAELFAAQGLRTILPPPASRLTERIPGRGARMQSLSPNRQFDYDHRFDAAIFWDKAFTDRKLTELRAAYEARREAAGRYAGPAVMEYFGEESFEPLRCTDALAFTEKQRRLLNLYMAELSEITEQYMPGDETSFTIIAWPLPEIGEFFPALFRDIVRINTLDNAHWRILQQQLIDLLDRCDYAEIVGTGRNETSLRIALRELRDPEKETRFENCVSDVNIPAGEVFTSPVLKGTEGLLHVSEVYIDGLLFKDLRIRVADGQTTELSCGNFSDPEENRRFVVENIMGNHASLPMGEFAIGTNTLAAAVAARYGIERQMPILIAEKTGPHFAFGDTCYSHEEDTMTYNPDGKAIIARDNEISARRHDCPAEAYFNHHKDITIPYAEIGRLSAVMRDGGRVDIICDGRFVLPGLSELNEPLRELLYGGQRD
;
A
#
# COMPACT_ATOMS: atom_id res chain seq x y z
N MET A 1 18.02 19.16 -46.44
CA MET A 1 18.53 18.67 -45.14
C MET A 1 18.72 19.82 -44.16
N ASP A 2 19.14 21.00 -44.62
CA ASP A 2 19.43 22.17 -43.77
C ASP A 2 18.17 22.96 -43.29
N GLU A 3 17.08 22.98 -44.06
CA GLU A 3 15.83 23.67 -43.66
C GLU A 3 15.01 22.93 -42.58
N ASN A 4 14.94 21.60 -42.64
CA ASN A 4 14.25 20.80 -41.60
C ASN A 4 14.96 20.88 -40.24
N MET A 5 16.30 20.90 -40.24
CA MET A 5 17.09 21.07 -39.00
C MET A 5 16.88 22.45 -38.37
N ARG A 6 16.72 23.50 -39.18
CA ARG A 6 16.43 24.85 -38.68
C ARG A 6 14.99 24.98 -38.17
N ALA A 7 14.03 24.30 -38.78
CA ALA A 7 12.65 24.27 -38.32
C ALA A 7 12.50 23.51 -36.99
N LEU A 8 13.20 22.39 -36.83
CA LEU A 8 13.28 21.64 -35.57
C LEU A 8 13.94 22.47 -34.46
N ALA A 9 15.09 23.09 -34.72
CA ALA A 9 15.76 23.95 -33.74
C ALA A 9 14.94 25.22 -33.39
N ALA A 10 14.16 25.75 -34.33
CA ALA A 10 13.24 26.87 -34.09
C ALA A 10 12.01 26.46 -33.26
N ALA A 11 11.51 25.24 -33.44
CA ALA A 11 10.43 24.68 -32.63
C ALA A 11 10.92 24.38 -31.21
N GLU A 12 12.07 23.70 -31.06
CA GLU A 12 12.71 23.43 -29.76
C GLU A 12 13.02 24.74 -29.01
N SER A 13 13.58 25.75 -29.69
CA SER A 13 13.84 27.06 -29.05
C SER A 13 12.57 27.87 -28.73
N GLY A 14 11.45 27.60 -29.42
CA GLY A 14 10.15 28.17 -29.10
C GLY A 14 9.52 27.51 -27.87
N GLU A 15 9.59 26.19 -27.77
CA GLU A 15 9.12 25.39 -26.63
C GLU A 15 9.94 25.68 -25.37
N LEU A 16 11.27 25.75 -25.47
CA LEU A 16 12.17 26.15 -24.38
C LEU A 16 11.82 27.54 -23.84
N ARG A 17 11.56 28.52 -24.71
CA ARG A 17 11.16 29.87 -24.29
C ARG A 17 9.77 29.91 -23.65
N ALA A 18 8.84 29.09 -24.12
CA ALA A 18 7.51 28.97 -23.51
C ALA A 18 7.60 28.37 -22.11
N ALA A 19 8.38 27.29 -21.94
CA ALA A 19 8.64 26.66 -20.65
C ALA A 19 9.36 27.61 -19.66
N GLU A 20 10.37 28.36 -20.13
CA GLU A 20 11.05 29.38 -19.31
C GLU A 20 10.09 30.50 -18.88
N THR A 21 9.17 30.90 -19.75
CA THR A 21 8.16 31.93 -19.44
C THR A 21 7.14 31.43 -18.42
N GLU A 22 6.68 30.19 -18.56
CA GLU A 22 5.75 29.54 -17.63
C GLU A 22 6.36 29.30 -16.25
N ALA A 23 7.61 28.82 -16.19
CA ALA A 23 8.35 28.68 -14.94
C ALA A 23 8.53 30.05 -14.25
N SER A 24 8.85 31.10 -15.02
CA SER A 24 8.95 32.46 -14.48
C SER A 24 7.61 32.96 -13.89
N LEU A 25 6.50 32.67 -14.55
CA LEU A 25 5.16 33.03 -14.06
C LEU A 25 4.80 32.28 -12.77
N CYS A 26 5.13 31.00 -12.69
CA CYS A 26 4.88 30.19 -11.50
C CYS A 26 5.68 30.69 -10.29
N ARG A 27 6.95 31.08 -10.49
CA ARG A 27 7.75 31.74 -9.43
C ARG A 27 7.10 33.01 -8.91
N GLU A 28 6.66 33.89 -9.80
CA GLU A 28 5.99 35.14 -9.42
C GLU A 28 4.72 34.86 -8.60
N ARG A 29 3.91 33.88 -9.02
CA ARG A 29 2.70 33.46 -8.27
C ARG A 29 3.03 32.96 -6.87
N ILE A 30 4.06 32.11 -6.72
CA ILE A 30 4.52 31.61 -5.42
C ILE A 30 5.02 32.76 -4.55
N GLU A 31 5.83 33.67 -5.10
CA GLU A 31 6.37 34.82 -4.37
C GLU A 31 5.24 35.73 -3.85
N LEU A 32 4.28 36.08 -4.69
CA LEU A 32 3.10 36.86 -4.32
C LEU A 32 2.25 36.15 -3.26
N ALA A 33 2.10 34.82 -3.36
CA ALA A 33 1.39 34.04 -2.35
C ALA A 33 2.14 34.10 -1.00
N MET A 34 3.46 33.90 -1.01
CA MET A 34 4.27 33.95 0.22
C MET A 34 4.32 35.35 0.85
N GLU A 35 4.30 36.42 0.06
CA GLU A 35 4.16 37.79 0.56
C GLU A 35 2.87 37.99 1.34
N ARG A 36 1.74 37.46 0.83
CA ARG A 36 0.45 37.51 1.55
C ARG A 36 0.47 36.65 2.80
N ILE A 37 1.03 35.45 2.72
CA ILE A 37 1.13 34.52 3.87
C ILE A 37 1.92 35.15 5.03
N ARG A 38 2.99 35.89 4.74
CA ARG A 38 3.79 36.61 5.76
C ARG A 38 2.98 37.62 6.58
N LEU A 39 1.92 38.18 6.01
CA LEU A 39 1.10 39.22 6.65
C LEU A 39 -0.04 38.65 7.51
N ILE A 40 -0.37 37.37 7.35
CA ILE A 40 -1.48 36.72 8.08
C ILE A 40 -1.39 36.91 9.61
N PRO A 41 -0.23 36.75 10.27
CA PRO A 41 -0.15 36.94 11.72
C PRO A 41 -0.39 38.37 12.21
N GLU A 42 -0.39 39.36 11.32
CA GLU A 42 -0.67 40.77 11.63
C GLU A 42 -2.14 41.14 11.35
N ASP A 43 -2.84 40.35 10.53
CA ASP A 43 -4.22 40.58 10.16
C ASP A 43 -5.17 40.16 11.29
N ARG A 44 -5.89 41.12 11.85
CA ARG A 44 -6.88 40.90 12.93
C ARG A 44 -8.31 40.77 12.41
N GLY A 45 -8.50 40.68 11.08
CA GLY A 45 -9.80 40.56 10.44
C GLY A 45 -10.45 39.19 10.56
N VAL A 46 -9.67 38.14 10.87
CA VAL A 46 -10.17 36.78 11.08
C VAL A 46 -10.48 36.56 12.57
N PRO A 47 -11.65 36.04 12.95
CA PRO A 47 -11.95 35.72 14.35
C PRO A 47 -11.23 34.45 14.82
N ASP A 48 -10.92 34.38 16.12
CA ASP A 48 -10.51 33.13 16.75
C ASP A 48 -11.65 32.11 16.76
N PRO A 49 -11.36 30.81 16.57
CA PRO A 49 -10.05 30.17 16.58
C PRO A 49 -9.40 30.09 15.19
N PHE A 50 -10.08 30.57 14.15
CA PHE A 50 -9.62 30.46 12.75
C PHE A 50 -8.37 31.29 12.50
N HIS A 51 -8.24 32.46 13.13
CA HIS A 51 -7.01 33.24 13.06
C HIS A 51 -5.81 32.43 13.60
N GLY A 52 -5.99 31.73 14.71
CA GLY A 52 -4.99 30.78 15.23
C GLY A 52 -4.61 29.70 14.22
N PHE A 53 -5.59 29.06 13.56
CA PHE A 53 -5.33 28.11 12.46
C PHE A 53 -4.45 28.72 11.36
N PHE A 54 -4.86 29.87 10.81
CA PHE A 54 -4.11 30.49 9.71
C PHE A 54 -2.72 30.97 10.13
N CYS A 55 -2.53 31.37 11.40
CA CYS A 55 -1.21 31.69 11.94
C CYS A 55 -0.31 30.46 12.03
N ASP A 56 -0.83 29.35 12.56
CA ASP A 56 -0.08 28.09 12.70
C ASP A 56 0.35 27.57 11.31
N VAL A 57 -0.58 27.56 10.35
CA VAL A 57 -0.29 27.15 8.96
C VAL A 57 0.66 28.13 8.26
N ALA A 58 0.49 29.44 8.45
CA ALA A 58 1.43 30.42 7.90
C ALA A 58 2.84 30.21 8.45
N GLN A 59 3.00 29.89 9.73
CA GLN A 59 4.30 29.57 10.32
C GLN A 59 4.95 28.36 9.63
N TYR A 60 4.19 27.29 9.39
CA TYR A 60 4.66 26.14 8.62
C TYR A 60 5.08 26.54 7.18
N LEU A 61 4.25 27.31 6.48
CA LEU A 61 4.54 27.75 5.11
C LEU A 61 5.75 28.68 5.01
N LEU A 62 6.08 29.43 6.07
CA LEU A 62 7.30 30.22 6.15
C LEU A 62 8.56 29.36 6.32
N GLN A 63 8.47 28.27 7.07
CA GLN A 63 9.55 27.28 7.14
C GLN A 63 9.76 26.59 5.79
N PHE A 64 8.66 26.23 5.11
CA PHE A 64 8.69 25.72 3.75
C PHE A 64 9.36 26.70 2.78
N ALA A 65 9.04 28.00 2.83
CA ALA A 65 9.68 28.99 1.97
C ALA A 65 11.18 29.13 2.25
N ALA A 66 11.61 29.04 3.52
CA ALA A 66 13.03 29.03 3.87
C ALA A 66 13.75 27.77 3.34
N LEU A 67 13.10 26.61 3.36
CA LEU A 67 13.60 25.40 2.72
C LEU A 67 13.76 25.61 1.20
N ARG A 68 12.71 26.11 0.53
CA ARG A 68 12.72 26.37 -0.92
C ARG A 68 13.87 27.31 -1.31
N GLU A 69 14.04 28.42 -0.60
CA GLU A 69 15.15 29.35 -0.83
C GLU A 69 16.51 28.67 -0.63
N SER A 70 16.65 27.85 0.42
CA SER A 70 17.88 27.09 0.69
C SER A 70 18.17 26.06 -0.41
N LEU A 71 17.16 25.43 -1.02
CA LEU A 71 17.32 24.50 -2.14
C LEU A 71 17.74 25.23 -3.41
N HIS A 72 17.02 26.29 -3.78
CA HIS A 72 17.28 27.10 -4.98
C HIS A 72 18.67 27.77 -4.97
N SER A 73 19.10 28.26 -3.80
CA SER A 73 20.44 28.85 -3.64
C SER A 73 21.58 27.83 -3.60
N GLY A 74 21.27 26.53 -3.52
CA GLY A 74 22.25 25.46 -3.32
C GLY A 74 22.77 25.36 -1.88
N CYS A 75 22.39 26.27 -0.98
CA CYS A 75 22.83 26.26 0.41
C CYS A 75 22.41 24.99 1.16
N TYR A 76 21.25 24.39 0.81
CA TYR A 76 20.76 23.17 1.45
C TYR A 76 21.75 22.01 1.32
N ARG A 77 22.37 21.86 0.15
CA ARG A 77 23.37 20.82 -0.15
C ARG A 77 24.64 20.93 0.71
N THR A 78 24.95 22.12 1.22
CA THR A 78 26.10 22.35 2.10
C THR A 78 25.82 22.06 3.57
N LYS A 79 24.56 21.82 3.94
CA LYS A 79 24.19 21.52 5.33
C LYS A 79 24.74 20.16 5.76
N SER A 80 25.02 20.06 7.05
CA SER A 80 25.32 18.79 7.72
C SER A 80 24.05 17.94 7.88
N LEU A 81 24.24 16.64 8.09
CA LEU A 81 23.14 15.70 8.35
C LEU A 81 22.26 16.16 9.54
N ALA A 82 22.90 16.61 10.62
CA ALA A 82 22.19 17.10 11.81
C ALA A 82 21.35 18.36 11.52
N GLU A 83 21.84 19.26 10.66
CA GLU A 83 21.06 20.43 10.23
C GLU A 83 19.86 20.04 9.36
N MET A 84 20.01 19.05 8.47
CA MET A 84 18.91 18.54 7.65
C MET A 84 17.84 17.86 8.52
N GLN A 85 18.26 17.05 9.50
CA GLN A 85 17.36 16.46 10.50
C GLN A 85 16.61 17.53 11.30
N ALA A 86 17.30 18.59 11.73
CA ALA A 86 16.66 19.69 12.46
C ALA A 86 15.63 20.45 11.61
N ILE A 87 15.91 20.65 10.32
CA ILE A 87 14.96 21.26 9.36
C ILE A 87 13.73 20.37 9.21
N GLN A 88 13.93 19.06 8.98
CA GLN A 88 12.82 18.10 8.87
C GLN A 88 11.96 18.08 10.14
N SER A 89 12.56 17.99 11.32
CA SER A 89 11.82 18.00 12.59
C SER A 89 11.00 19.28 12.79
N GLY A 90 11.49 20.42 12.27
CA GLY A 90 10.72 21.66 12.23
C GLY A 90 9.49 21.58 11.33
N LEU A 91 9.67 21.10 10.10
CA LEU A 91 8.61 20.98 9.08
C LEU A 91 7.53 19.97 9.47
N TYR A 92 7.91 18.84 10.06
CA TYR A 92 6.98 17.77 10.47
C TYR A 92 6.46 17.92 11.90
N ARG A 93 6.85 18.99 12.62
CA ARG A 93 6.59 19.17 14.05
C ARG A 93 5.16 18.84 14.46
N ASP A 94 4.18 19.39 13.73
CA ASP A 94 2.76 19.30 14.08
C ASP A 94 2.15 17.92 13.79
N MET A 95 2.83 17.10 12.98
CA MET A 95 2.45 15.74 12.65
C MET A 95 3.03 14.72 13.63
N LEU A 96 4.15 15.03 14.28
CA LEU A 96 4.83 14.13 15.22
C LEU A 96 3.90 13.73 16.40
N PRO A 97 3.98 12.48 16.90
CA PRO A 97 3.04 11.93 17.88
C PRO A 97 2.86 12.79 19.14
N GLU A 98 3.94 13.40 19.65
CA GLU A 98 3.91 14.28 20.82
C GLU A 98 3.14 15.59 20.62
N ASN A 99 3.05 16.12 19.39
CA ASN A 99 2.34 17.37 19.10
C ASN A 99 0.97 17.13 18.48
N TYR A 100 0.79 16.00 17.78
CA TYR A 100 -0.40 15.68 17.00
C TYR A 100 -1.72 15.82 17.78
N PRO A 101 -1.87 15.32 19.03
CA PRO A 101 -3.12 15.46 19.78
C PRO A 101 -3.60 16.91 19.98
N SER A 102 -2.67 17.87 19.92
CA SER A 102 -2.97 19.30 20.06
C SER A 102 -2.92 20.07 18.74
N SER A 103 -2.53 19.43 17.65
CA SER A 103 -2.34 20.05 16.34
C SER A 103 -3.68 20.27 15.61
N TRP A 104 -3.73 21.25 14.71
CA TRP A 104 -4.81 21.39 13.73
C TRP A 104 -4.84 20.25 12.70
N LEU A 105 -3.75 19.50 12.56
CA LEU A 105 -3.74 18.25 11.79
C LEU A 105 -4.64 17.21 12.45
N ASN A 106 -4.85 17.18 13.77
CA ASN A 106 -5.77 16.22 14.35
C ASN A 106 -7.23 16.66 14.15
N PRO A 107 -8.07 15.89 13.41
CA PRO A 107 -9.44 16.31 13.12
C PRO A 107 -10.30 16.52 14.37
N ALA A 108 -10.08 15.73 15.44
CA ALA A 108 -10.79 15.91 16.72
C ALA A 108 -10.38 17.19 17.42
N CYS A 109 -9.09 17.53 17.41
CA CYS A 109 -8.61 18.81 17.96
C CYS A 109 -9.19 19.99 17.17
N ALA A 110 -9.08 19.95 15.83
CA ALA A 110 -9.59 21.00 14.96
C ALA A 110 -11.10 21.22 15.13
N ALA A 111 -11.88 20.14 15.10
CA ALA A 111 -13.32 20.19 15.30
C ALA A 111 -13.70 20.70 16.70
N LEU A 112 -13.01 20.25 17.75
CA LEU A 112 -13.24 20.71 19.12
C LEU A 112 -12.98 22.20 19.28
N ARG A 113 -11.89 22.73 18.71
CA ARG A 113 -11.56 24.16 18.75
C ARG A 113 -12.68 25.00 18.11
N CYS A 114 -13.12 24.61 16.91
CA CYS A 114 -14.21 25.31 16.22
C CYS A 114 -15.55 25.22 16.98
N ARG A 115 -15.91 24.04 17.48
CA ARG A 115 -17.13 23.86 18.29
C ARG A 115 -17.13 24.71 19.55
N SER A 116 -16.03 24.69 20.30
CA SER A 116 -15.92 25.41 21.58
C SER A 116 -16.10 26.92 21.40
N ALA A 117 -15.52 27.47 20.33
CA ALA A 117 -15.69 28.88 20.00
C ALA A 117 -17.14 29.23 19.63
N GLU A 118 -17.82 28.35 18.90
CA GLU A 118 -19.26 28.52 18.58
C GLU A 118 -20.13 28.42 19.85
N GLU A 119 -19.81 27.50 20.77
CA GLU A 119 -20.51 27.40 22.06
C GLU A 119 -20.36 28.69 22.88
N ASP A 120 -19.16 29.24 22.94
CA ASP A 120 -18.87 30.48 23.66
C ASP A 120 -19.61 31.68 23.05
N ALA A 121 -19.64 31.79 21.72
CA ALA A 121 -20.39 32.82 21.00
C ALA A 121 -21.91 32.77 21.28
N GLN A 122 -22.44 31.58 21.52
CA GLN A 122 -23.87 31.33 21.73
C GLN A 122 -24.33 31.30 23.19
N ARG A 123 -23.45 31.48 24.18
CA ARG A 123 -23.82 31.44 25.63
C ARG A 123 -24.91 32.44 26.06
N GLY A 124 -25.37 33.34 25.18
CA GLY A 124 -26.46 34.30 25.39
C GLY A 124 -27.72 34.12 24.52
N ASP A 125 -27.82 33.12 23.64
CA ASP A 125 -28.96 32.93 22.70
C ASP A 125 -29.68 31.57 22.93
N PRO A 126 -30.96 31.56 23.40
CA PRO A 126 -31.61 30.35 23.91
C PRO A 126 -32.36 29.46 22.91
N GLU A 127 -32.30 29.67 21.58
CA GLU A 127 -33.04 28.84 20.60
C GLU A 127 -32.28 27.58 20.11
N GLY A 128 -32.87 26.39 20.31
CA GLY A 128 -32.21 25.08 20.15
C GLY A 128 -31.95 24.56 18.73
N THR A 129 -32.51 25.14 17.66
CA THR A 129 -32.29 24.64 16.28
C THR A 129 -31.18 25.39 15.54
N ARG A 130 -31.15 26.74 15.61
CA ARG A 130 -30.06 27.56 15.03
C ARG A 130 -28.71 27.25 15.67
N ARG A 131 -28.72 26.92 16.97
CA ARG A 131 -27.56 26.44 17.73
C ARG A 131 -26.96 25.14 17.18
N GLN A 132 -27.81 24.18 16.84
CA GLN A 132 -27.35 22.88 16.33
C GLN A 132 -26.72 23.02 14.93
N GLU A 133 -27.38 23.73 14.01
CA GLU A 133 -26.86 23.96 12.65
C GLU A 133 -25.50 24.68 12.67
N ALA A 134 -25.36 25.68 13.54
CA ALA A 134 -24.09 26.40 13.71
C ALA A 134 -22.99 25.52 14.33
N MET A 135 -23.34 24.65 15.29
CA MET A 135 -22.40 23.68 15.87
C MET A 135 -21.91 22.64 14.85
N GLU A 136 -22.82 22.15 14.01
CA GLU A 136 -22.51 21.25 12.90
C GLU A 136 -21.63 21.95 11.86
N ASN A 137 -21.94 23.21 11.53
CA ASN A 137 -21.12 24.03 10.65
C ASN A 137 -19.69 24.20 11.19
N ALA A 138 -19.54 24.58 12.47
CA ALA A 138 -18.26 24.75 13.13
C ALA A 138 -17.44 23.44 13.16
N THR A 139 -18.10 22.32 13.48
CA THR A 139 -17.47 20.98 13.41
C THR A 139 -16.93 20.70 12.01
N ARG A 140 -17.75 20.91 10.97
CA ARG A 140 -17.35 20.64 9.59
C ARG A 140 -16.25 21.59 9.11
N LEU A 141 -16.24 22.85 9.54
CA LEU A 141 -15.14 23.76 9.26
C LEU A 141 -13.82 23.22 9.83
N GLY A 142 -13.79 22.78 11.09
CA GLY A 142 -12.59 22.20 11.70
C GLY A 142 -12.05 21.00 10.92
N GLN A 143 -12.94 20.11 10.47
CA GLN A 143 -12.56 18.95 9.66
C GLN A 143 -11.96 19.33 8.31
N LEU A 144 -12.57 20.28 7.60
CA LEU A 144 -12.10 20.75 6.30
C LEU A 144 -10.75 21.49 6.42
N LEU A 145 -10.55 22.25 7.49
CA LEU A 145 -9.29 22.95 7.78
C LEU A 145 -8.17 21.96 8.13
N SER A 146 -8.48 20.90 8.88
CA SER A 146 -7.55 19.81 9.17
C SER A 146 -7.11 19.08 7.88
N ALA A 147 -8.06 18.76 6.99
CA ALA A 147 -7.75 18.16 5.68
C ALA A 147 -6.95 19.10 4.76
N LEU A 148 -7.28 20.41 4.74
CA LEU A 148 -6.49 21.41 4.03
C LEU A 148 -5.05 21.44 4.55
N TYR A 149 -4.86 21.38 5.87
CA TYR A 149 -3.53 21.40 6.45
C TYR A 149 -2.74 20.13 6.08
N ALA A 150 -3.38 18.97 6.07
CA ALA A 150 -2.77 17.73 5.60
C ALA A 150 -2.35 17.79 4.11
N GLU A 151 -3.15 18.42 3.24
CA GLU A 151 -2.80 18.60 1.81
C GLU A 151 -1.59 19.52 1.62
N LEU A 152 -1.38 20.52 2.47
CA LEU A 152 -0.22 21.42 2.37
C LEU A 152 1.12 20.70 2.52
N TYR A 153 1.16 19.52 3.13
CA TYR A 153 2.39 18.70 3.19
C TYR A 153 2.81 18.14 1.83
N ALA A 154 1.92 18.11 0.83
CA ALA A 154 2.27 17.76 -0.56
C ALA A 154 3.28 18.76 -1.16
N LEU A 155 3.39 19.98 -0.61
CA LEU A 155 4.38 20.97 -1.04
C LEU A 155 5.83 20.51 -0.86
N LEU A 156 6.11 19.67 0.16
CA LEU A 156 7.47 19.22 0.45
C LEU A 156 8.07 18.44 -0.73
N PRO A 157 7.52 17.28 -1.15
CA PRO A 157 8.08 16.53 -2.27
C PRO A 157 8.08 17.34 -3.59
N LEU A 158 7.06 18.17 -3.82
CA LEU A 158 7.03 19.06 -4.99
C LEU A 158 8.19 20.07 -5.00
N CYS A 159 8.55 20.61 -3.83
CA CYS A 159 9.66 21.55 -3.72
C CYS A 159 11.03 20.90 -3.96
N TYR A 160 11.23 19.67 -3.52
CA TYR A 160 12.47 18.94 -3.80
C TYR A 160 12.59 18.52 -5.26
N ALA A 161 11.46 18.26 -5.92
CA ALA A 161 11.38 17.95 -7.35
C ALA A 161 11.33 19.20 -8.26
N ASP A 162 11.46 20.41 -7.71
CA ASP A 162 11.39 21.70 -8.43
C ASP A 162 10.08 21.90 -9.24
N ARG A 163 8.97 21.39 -8.71
CA ARG A 163 7.65 21.38 -9.35
C ARG A 163 6.84 22.64 -9.03
N GLU A 164 7.35 23.80 -9.44
CA GLU A 164 6.76 25.11 -9.11
C GLU A 164 5.32 25.30 -9.65
N ALA A 165 5.03 24.73 -10.83
CA ALA A 165 3.69 24.76 -11.42
C ALA A 165 2.64 24.05 -10.55
N ASP A 166 3.05 23.05 -9.78
CA ASP A 166 2.18 22.28 -8.88
C ASP A 166 2.09 22.86 -7.48
N MET A 167 3.13 23.59 -7.04
CA MET A 167 3.14 24.26 -5.74
C MET A 167 2.22 25.48 -5.71
N ALA A 168 2.19 26.28 -6.80
CA ALA A 168 1.40 27.51 -6.84
C ALA A 168 -0.11 27.29 -6.56
N PRO A 169 -0.80 26.30 -7.18
CA PRO A 169 -2.20 26.00 -6.89
C PRO A 169 -2.49 25.68 -5.43
N ILE A 170 -1.60 24.95 -4.76
CA ILE A 170 -1.77 24.55 -3.35
C ILE A 170 -1.66 25.78 -2.42
N LEU A 171 -0.71 26.67 -2.69
CA LEU A 171 -0.56 27.93 -1.94
C LEU A 171 -1.74 28.90 -2.20
N GLU A 172 -2.22 28.96 -3.44
CA GLU A 172 -3.39 29.74 -3.81
C GLU A 172 -4.67 29.20 -3.17
N LEU A 173 -4.82 27.87 -3.07
CA LEU A 173 -5.91 27.23 -2.35
C LEU A 173 -5.93 27.67 -0.87
N PHE A 174 -4.78 27.64 -0.20
CA PHE A 174 -4.68 28.12 1.19
C PHE A 174 -5.11 29.58 1.33
N LEU A 175 -4.66 30.46 0.44
CA LEU A 175 -5.03 31.87 0.43
C LEU A 175 -6.50 32.12 0.07
N GLN A 176 -7.07 31.31 -0.81
CA GLN A 176 -8.50 31.37 -1.14
C GLN A 176 -9.34 30.98 0.06
N CYS A 177 -8.97 29.91 0.77
CA CYS A 177 -9.58 29.52 2.03
C CYS A 177 -9.45 30.63 3.07
N TYR A 178 -8.26 31.23 3.25
CA TYR A 178 -8.04 32.37 4.13
C TYR A 178 -8.97 33.56 3.81
N GLY A 179 -9.10 33.90 2.53
CA GLY A 179 -9.95 34.99 2.05
C GLY A 179 -11.44 34.82 2.38
N LEU A 180 -11.92 33.60 2.58
CA LEU A 180 -13.31 33.36 3.01
C LEU A 180 -13.55 33.83 4.45
N PHE A 181 -12.53 33.79 5.32
CA PHE A 181 -12.65 34.15 6.73
C PHE A 181 -12.38 35.63 7.02
N THR A 182 -11.79 36.36 6.07
CA THR A 182 -11.60 37.83 6.18
C THR A 182 -12.83 38.63 5.73
N ALA A 183 -13.85 37.97 5.16
CA ALA A 183 -15.06 38.61 4.65
C ALA A 183 -16.04 39.11 5.73
N GLY A 184 -15.67 39.00 7.02
CA GLY A 184 -16.40 39.57 8.17
C GLY A 184 -17.38 38.62 8.87
N GLU A 185 -17.89 37.61 8.19
CA GLU A 185 -18.70 36.52 8.78
C GLU A 185 -17.98 35.18 8.62
N ILE A 186 -18.15 34.27 9.59
CA ILE A 186 -17.62 32.91 9.47
C ILE A 186 -18.32 32.22 8.29
N PRO A 187 -17.57 31.65 7.32
CA PRO A 187 -18.17 31.06 6.14
C PRO A 187 -18.96 29.79 6.50
N LYS A 188 -19.92 29.45 5.64
CA LYS A 188 -20.55 28.13 5.69
C LYS A 188 -19.52 27.07 5.29
N SER A 189 -19.52 25.93 5.96
CA SER A 189 -18.65 24.80 5.67
C SER A 189 -18.79 24.31 4.23
N GLU A 190 -19.99 24.40 3.65
CA GLU A 190 -20.22 24.11 2.22
C GLU A 190 -19.42 25.02 1.29
N THR A 191 -19.24 26.30 1.64
CA THR A 191 -18.44 27.24 0.83
C THR A 191 -16.97 26.84 0.84
N LEU A 192 -16.42 26.51 2.01
CA LEU A 192 -15.05 26.02 2.14
C LEU A 192 -14.87 24.67 1.42
N ARG A 193 -15.83 23.75 1.57
CA ARG A 193 -15.84 22.46 0.87
C ARG A 193 -15.83 22.63 -0.65
N ASN A 194 -16.59 23.59 -1.18
CA ASN A 194 -16.64 23.85 -2.62
C ASN A 194 -15.30 24.37 -3.15
N VAL A 195 -14.56 25.19 -2.39
CA VAL A 195 -13.21 25.62 -2.76
C VAL A 195 -12.27 24.41 -2.89
N LEU A 196 -12.27 23.53 -1.90
CA LEU A 196 -11.48 22.29 -1.92
C LEU A 196 -11.90 21.34 -3.05
N TYR A 197 -13.21 21.25 -3.32
CA TYR A 197 -13.77 20.46 -4.42
C TYR A 197 -13.23 20.92 -5.77
N TRP A 198 -13.30 22.22 -6.07
CA TRP A 198 -12.89 22.73 -7.37
C TRP A 198 -11.37 22.66 -7.56
N TYR A 199 -10.58 22.87 -6.51
CA TYR A 199 -9.14 22.55 -6.57
C TYR A 199 -8.90 21.09 -6.97
N ALA A 200 -9.54 20.14 -6.29
CA ALA A 200 -9.35 18.72 -6.61
C ALA A 200 -9.86 18.36 -8.01
N PHE A 201 -11.01 18.91 -8.42
CA PHE A 201 -11.67 18.61 -9.68
C PHE A 201 -10.97 19.25 -10.87
N ASP A 202 -10.59 20.53 -10.78
CA ASP A 202 -10.06 21.31 -11.90
C ASP A 202 -8.68 20.85 -12.32
N TYR A 203 -7.83 20.42 -11.37
CA TYR A 203 -6.47 19.96 -11.61
C TYR A 203 -6.36 18.47 -11.97
N LEU A 204 -7.47 17.77 -12.23
CA LEU A 204 -7.41 16.37 -12.68
C LEU A 204 -6.71 16.20 -14.04
N ASP A 205 -6.84 17.19 -14.92
CA ASP A 205 -6.19 17.25 -16.24
C ASP A 205 -4.67 17.45 -16.16
N VAL A 206 -4.15 17.88 -15.00
CA VAL A 206 -2.72 18.00 -14.71
C VAL A 206 -2.24 16.79 -13.91
N THR A 207 -2.86 16.54 -12.77
CA THR A 207 -2.40 15.55 -11.80
C THR A 207 -2.47 14.11 -12.31
N VAL A 208 -3.49 13.76 -13.11
CA VAL A 208 -3.66 12.38 -13.62
C VAL A 208 -2.63 12.06 -14.73
N PRO A 209 -2.42 12.90 -15.76
CA PRO A 209 -1.38 12.65 -16.74
C PRO A 209 0.02 12.56 -16.16
N GLU A 210 0.39 13.47 -15.26
CA GLU A 210 1.69 13.47 -14.58
C GLU A 210 1.91 12.22 -13.75
N ARG A 211 0.89 11.80 -12.98
CA ARG A 211 0.96 10.58 -12.20
C ARG A 211 1.14 9.37 -13.11
N THR A 212 0.41 9.31 -14.22
CA THR A 212 0.50 8.20 -15.18
C THR A 212 1.88 8.16 -15.84
N GLU A 213 2.47 9.31 -16.16
CA GLU A 213 3.84 9.41 -16.68
C GLU A 213 4.86 8.86 -15.70
N ALA A 214 4.83 9.32 -14.45
CA ALA A 214 5.77 8.89 -13.42
C ALA A 214 5.69 7.40 -13.07
N LEU A 215 4.60 6.72 -13.47
CA LEU A 215 4.44 5.27 -13.30
C LEU A 215 4.96 4.46 -14.50
N LEU A 216 5.25 5.10 -15.64
CA LEU A 216 5.57 4.43 -16.91
C LEU A 216 6.93 4.83 -17.50
N GLU A 217 7.41 6.03 -17.20
CA GLU A 217 8.65 6.56 -17.75
C GLU A 217 9.85 6.22 -16.84
N PRO A 218 10.91 5.61 -17.39
CA PRO A 218 12.07 5.19 -16.61
C PRO A 218 12.99 6.35 -16.28
N GLU A 219 13.79 6.17 -15.23
CA GLU A 219 14.83 7.11 -14.82
C GLU A 219 15.88 7.28 -15.93
N GLU A 220 16.33 8.52 -16.16
CA GLU A 220 17.50 8.76 -17.02
C GLU A 220 18.78 8.18 -16.39
N SER A 221 18.91 8.32 -15.07
CA SER A 221 20.00 7.79 -14.28
C SER A 221 19.51 7.40 -12.89
N VAL A 222 19.40 6.10 -12.66
CA VAL A 222 18.99 5.54 -11.36
C VAL A 222 19.89 6.07 -10.24
N GLN A 223 21.21 6.10 -10.43
CA GLN A 223 22.14 6.63 -9.41
C GLN A 223 21.91 8.11 -9.10
N ALA A 224 21.61 8.93 -10.12
CA ALA A 224 21.33 10.34 -9.91
C ALA A 224 20.02 10.54 -9.13
N SER A 225 19.01 9.73 -9.42
CA SER A 225 17.70 9.76 -8.74
C SER A 225 17.80 9.24 -7.31
N LEU A 226 18.61 8.21 -7.04
CA LEU A 226 18.79 7.66 -5.69
C LEU A 226 19.67 8.55 -4.80
N TYR A 227 20.81 9.01 -5.31
CA TYR A 227 21.84 9.64 -4.48
C TYR A 227 22.00 11.13 -4.68
N HIS A 228 21.31 11.74 -5.65
CA HIS A 228 21.32 13.19 -5.89
C HIS A 228 22.73 13.81 -5.98
N GLY A 229 23.70 13.05 -6.50
CA GLY A 229 25.11 13.44 -6.66
C GLY A 229 25.99 13.32 -5.40
N PHE A 230 25.48 12.76 -4.31
CA PHE A 230 26.28 12.36 -3.14
C PHE A 230 26.89 10.96 -3.36
N SER A 231 27.87 10.58 -2.53
CA SER A 231 28.28 9.18 -2.46
C SER A 231 27.27 8.39 -1.62
N ARG A 232 27.19 7.08 -1.83
CA ARG A 232 26.26 6.20 -1.09
C ARG A 232 26.48 6.20 0.43
N GLU A 233 27.71 6.47 0.89
CA GLU A 233 28.04 6.56 2.31
C GLU A 233 27.61 7.89 2.95
N ASP A 234 27.30 8.91 2.14
CA ASP A 234 26.84 10.22 2.61
C ASP A 234 25.32 10.26 2.66
N LEU A 235 24.75 9.85 3.80
CA LEU A 235 23.31 9.71 4.04
C LEU A 235 22.48 11.00 3.85
N ARG A 236 23.12 12.16 3.63
CA ARG A 236 22.43 13.40 3.31
C ARG A 236 21.57 13.28 2.05
N TYR A 237 21.89 12.37 1.12
CA TYR A 237 21.06 12.15 -0.06
C TYR A 237 19.61 11.77 0.28
N LEU A 238 19.36 11.10 1.41
CA LEU A 238 18.03 10.66 1.82
C LEU A 238 17.06 11.85 2.03
N PHE A 239 17.60 13.04 2.29
CA PHE A 239 16.84 14.27 2.56
C PHE A 239 16.56 15.11 1.31
N PHE A 240 16.72 14.55 0.09
CA PHE A 240 16.49 15.25 -1.19
C PHE A 240 15.20 14.84 -1.91
N SER A 241 14.28 14.17 -1.21
CA SER A 241 12.99 13.72 -1.73
C SER A 241 11.78 14.50 -1.24
N GLY A 242 11.89 15.15 -0.06
CA GLY A 242 10.75 15.75 0.64
C GLY A 242 9.97 14.79 1.54
N ASP A 243 10.27 13.48 1.48
CA ASP A 243 9.71 12.48 2.38
C ASP A 243 10.30 12.58 3.79
N TYR A 244 9.57 12.04 4.78
CA TYR A 244 10.08 11.92 6.14
C TYR A 244 11.20 10.85 6.21
N VAL A 245 12.39 11.27 6.66
CA VAL A 245 13.53 10.38 6.92
C VAL A 245 13.54 10.00 8.40
N SER A 246 13.13 8.77 8.72
CA SER A 246 13.14 8.23 10.08
C SER A 246 14.54 7.79 10.53
N GLU A 247 14.72 7.53 11.83
CA GLU A 247 15.95 6.91 12.34
C GLU A 247 16.18 5.52 11.74
N SER A 248 15.11 4.76 11.52
CA SER A 248 15.17 3.45 10.88
C SER A 248 15.61 3.53 9.42
N CYS A 249 15.15 4.53 8.68
CA CYS A 249 15.61 4.80 7.32
C CYS A 249 17.14 4.99 7.28
N LEU A 250 17.69 5.82 8.19
CA LEU A 250 19.13 6.03 8.31
C LEU A 250 19.89 4.75 8.67
N LYS A 251 19.42 4.03 9.70
CA LYS A 251 20.03 2.76 10.14
C LYS A 251 20.00 1.68 9.05
N THR A 252 18.94 1.65 8.25
CA THR A 252 18.83 0.72 7.11
C THR A 252 19.87 1.03 6.05
N ALA A 253 20.01 2.31 5.66
CA ALA A 253 21.03 2.72 4.70
C ALA A 253 22.46 2.45 5.22
N GLU A 254 22.74 2.75 6.49
CA GLU A 254 24.01 2.43 7.14
C GLU A 254 24.31 0.93 7.14
N PHE A 255 23.32 0.12 7.51
CA PHE A 255 23.46 -1.33 7.55
C PHE A 255 23.72 -1.90 6.16
N LEU A 256 22.93 -1.52 5.16
CA LEU A 256 23.13 -1.97 3.80
C LEU A 256 24.48 -1.52 3.25
N ASN A 257 24.94 -0.29 3.55
CA ASN A 257 26.29 0.18 3.22
C ASN A 257 27.41 -0.60 3.91
N SER A 258 27.12 -1.26 5.04
CA SER A 258 28.08 -2.13 5.74
C SER A 258 28.12 -3.57 5.23
N LEU A 259 27.10 -4.00 4.47
CA LEU A 259 27.01 -5.39 3.99
C LEU A 259 28.15 -5.71 3.01
N PRO A 260 28.70 -6.95 3.09
CA PRO A 260 29.57 -7.48 2.05
C PRO A 260 28.87 -7.50 0.70
N GLU A 261 29.63 -7.27 -0.37
CA GLU A 261 29.08 -7.25 -1.73
C GLU A 261 28.42 -8.58 -2.12
N GLU A 262 28.92 -9.71 -1.61
CA GLU A 262 28.34 -11.04 -1.84
C GLU A 262 26.93 -11.20 -1.22
N GLU A 263 26.70 -10.66 -0.02
CA GLU A 263 25.38 -10.71 0.63
C GLU A 263 24.38 -9.80 -0.10
N LEU A 264 24.82 -8.60 -0.49
CA LEU A 264 24.01 -7.66 -1.28
C LEU A 264 23.66 -8.26 -2.66
N GLN A 265 24.64 -8.90 -3.30
CA GLN A 265 24.45 -9.56 -4.58
C GLN A 265 23.37 -10.63 -4.51
N LEU A 266 23.47 -11.51 -3.51
CA LEU A 266 22.53 -12.60 -3.34
C LEU A 266 21.10 -12.09 -3.13
N ALA A 267 20.93 -11.05 -2.32
CA ALA A 267 19.63 -10.40 -2.09
C ALA A 267 19.04 -9.84 -3.39
N ALA A 268 19.84 -9.08 -4.16
CA ALA A 268 19.39 -8.47 -5.41
C ALA A 268 19.10 -9.50 -6.52
N GLU A 269 19.95 -10.54 -6.64
CA GLU A 269 19.74 -11.63 -7.60
C GLU A 269 18.46 -12.40 -7.31
N THR A 270 18.18 -12.70 -6.04
CA THR A 270 16.96 -13.41 -5.65
C THR A 270 15.71 -12.67 -6.12
N PHE A 271 15.69 -11.35 -5.94
CA PHE A 271 14.57 -10.52 -6.36
C PHE A 271 14.44 -10.38 -7.89
N THR A 272 15.54 -10.09 -8.57
CA THR A 272 15.53 -9.86 -10.03
C THR A 272 15.40 -11.15 -10.84
N GLU A 273 15.90 -12.28 -10.34
CA GLU A 273 15.71 -13.59 -10.97
C GLU A 273 14.31 -14.14 -10.72
N GLY A 274 13.72 -13.92 -9.54
CA GLY A 274 12.30 -14.20 -9.30
C GLY A 274 11.42 -13.53 -10.34
N PHE A 275 11.67 -12.24 -10.63
CA PHE A 275 10.96 -11.51 -11.68
C PHE A 275 11.09 -12.14 -13.06
N ALA A 276 12.29 -12.55 -13.45
CA ALA A 276 12.51 -13.23 -14.72
C ALA A 276 11.87 -14.63 -14.76
N GLU A 277 11.90 -15.37 -13.65
CA GLU A 277 11.28 -16.69 -13.53
C GLU A 277 9.76 -16.62 -13.58
N GLY A 278 9.13 -15.58 -13.00
CA GLY A 278 7.70 -15.32 -13.13
C GLY A 278 7.26 -15.26 -14.60
N PHE A 279 8.01 -14.54 -15.45
CA PHE A 279 7.77 -14.56 -16.89
C PHE A 279 7.90 -15.97 -17.50
N ARG A 280 8.92 -16.75 -17.12
CA ARG A 280 9.14 -18.10 -17.67
C ARG A 280 8.06 -19.09 -17.24
N ALA A 281 7.70 -19.09 -15.96
CA ALA A 281 6.68 -19.96 -15.36
C ALA A 281 5.31 -19.72 -16.01
N MET A 282 4.98 -18.45 -16.30
CA MET A 282 3.73 -18.06 -16.95
C MET A 282 3.77 -18.15 -18.48
N GLY A 283 4.90 -18.58 -19.07
CA GLY A 283 5.05 -18.68 -20.54
C GLY A 283 5.07 -17.34 -21.27
N ARG A 284 5.41 -16.25 -20.57
CA ARG A 284 5.42 -14.87 -21.05
C ARG A 284 6.80 -14.49 -21.60
N ALA A 285 6.81 -13.52 -22.52
CA ALA A 285 8.01 -13.08 -23.21
C ALA A 285 8.58 -11.77 -22.63
N LEU A 286 9.55 -11.87 -21.71
CA LEU A 286 10.21 -10.70 -21.11
C LEU A 286 10.90 -9.81 -22.17
N GLN A 287 11.44 -10.40 -23.23
CA GLN A 287 12.15 -9.67 -24.30
C GLN A 287 11.29 -8.67 -25.09
N ASN A 288 9.96 -8.74 -24.94
CA ASN A 288 9.04 -7.77 -25.55
C ASN A 288 8.84 -6.52 -24.68
N LYS A 289 9.36 -6.54 -23.45
CA LYS A 289 9.26 -5.45 -22.47
C LYS A 289 10.60 -4.71 -22.37
N SER A 290 10.55 -3.48 -21.87
CA SER A 290 11.75 -2.61 -21.78
C SER A 290 11.85 -1.80 -20.50
N THR A 291 10.81 -1.80 -19.65
CA THR A 291 10.82 -1.07 -18.38
C THR A 291 10.28 -1.93 -17.25
N VAL A 292 10.80 -1.72 -16.04
CA VAL A 292 10.38 -2.37 -14.79
C VAL A 292 10.30 -1.32 -13.70
N ALA A 293 9.29 -1.38 -12.83
CA ALA A 293 9.18 -0.44 -11.71
C ALA A 293 9.67 -1.08 -10.42
N ILE A 294 10.69 -0.51 -9.77
CA ILE A 294 11.09 -0.92 -8.43
C ILE A 294 10.35 -0.06 -7.41
N ARG A 295 9.54 -0.69 -6.57
CA ARG A 295 8.86 -0.04 -5.44
C ARG A 295 9.56 -0.44 -4.16
N TYR A 296 10.13 0.52 -3.45
CA TYR A 296 10.97 0.24 -2.29
C TYR A 296 10.78 1.28 -1.17
N LEU A 297 11.21 0.92 0.03
CA LEU A 297 11.29 1.84 1.17
C LEU A 297 12.63 2.58 1.17
N ARG A 298 12.61 3.89 1.35
CA ARG A 298 13.79 4.74 1.51
C ARG A 298 14.70 4.21 2.62
N GLY A 299 15.99 4.21 2.37
CA GLY A 299 17.00 3.49 3.15
C GLY A 299 17.53 2.23 2.44
N PHE A 300 16.80 1.71 1.44
CA PHE A 300 17.20 0.55 0.63
C PHE A 300 17.97 0.90 -0.66
N GLU A 301 18.40 2.15 -0.85
CA GLU A 301 18.96 2.65 -2.12
C GLU A 301 20.16 1.84 -2.60
N ARG A 302 21.04 1.37 -1.71
CA ARG A 302 22.19 0.53 -2.09
C ARG A 302 21.75 -0.81 -2.70
N LEU A 303 20.67 -1.39 -2.19
CA LEU A 303 20.13 -2.64 -2.75
C LEU A 303 19.41 -2.38 -4.07
N VAL A 304 18.60 -1.32 -4.15
CA VAL A 304 17.89 -0.91 -5.37
C VAL A 304 18.84 -0.56 -6.51
N GLU A 305 19.95 0.12 -6.22
CA GLU A 305 21.01 0.37 -7.20
C GLU A 305 21.49 -0.94 -7.83
N ARG A 306 21.71 -1.98 -7.00
CA ARG A 306 22.18 -3.28 -7.47
C ARG A 306 21.11 -4.03 -8.27
N GLU A 307 19.86 -3.98 -7.83
CA GLU A 307 18.72 -4.57 -8.54
C GLU A 307 18.51 -3.90 -9.91
N ALA A 308 18.63 -2.57 -9.99
CA ALA A 308 18.53 -1.83 -11.23
C ALA A 308 19.64 -2.20 -12.24
N GLU A 309 20.87 -2.44 -11.76
CA GLU A 309 21.97 -2.95 -12.61
C GLU A 309 21.65 -4.35 -13.16
N LEU A 310 21.07 -5.22 -12.35
CA LEU A 310 20.68 -6.57 -12.77
C LEU A 310 19.52 -6.54 -13.77
N PHE A 311 18.51 -5.70 -13.56
CA PHE A 311 17.45 -5.49 -14.54
C PHE A 311 17.97 -4.89 -15.85
N ALA A 312 18.93 -3.96 -15.79
CA ALA A 312 19.60 -3.44 -16.97
C ALA A 312 20.33 -4.54 -17.76
N ALA A 313 20.96 -5.50 -17.06
CA ALA A 313 21.57 -6.67 -17.69
C ALA A 313 20.54 -7.61 -18.34
N GLN A 314 19.29 -7.62 -17.87
CA GLN A 314 18.15 -8.30 -18.50
C GLN A 314 17.49 -7.48 -19.64
N GLY A 315 17.97 -6.26 -19.92
CA GLY A 315 17.46 -5.40 -20.99
C GLY A 315 16.33 -4.45 -20.57
N LEU A 316 16.09 -4.27 -19.27
CA LEU A 316 15.04 -3.41 -18.74
C LEU A 316 15.62 -2.10 -18.18
N ARG A 317 14.94 -0.98 -18.40
CA ARG A 317 15.20 0.28 -17.70
C ARG A 317 14.33 0.38 -16.46
N THR A 318 14.86 0.99 -15.39
CA THR A 318 14.17 1.07 -14.11
C THR A 318 13.33 2.35 -14.02
N ILE A 319 12.09 2.21 -13.55
CA ILE A 319 11.21 3.28 -13.10
C ILE A 319 11.26 3.28 -11.56
N LEU A 320 11.41 4.44 -10.93
CA LEU A 320 11.32 4.60 -9.47
C LEU A 320 10.05 5.42 -9.15
N PRO A 321 8.87 4.78 -9.05
CA PRO A 321 7.62 5.52 -9.09
C PRO A 321 7.41 6.31 -7.80
N PRO A 322 7.24 7.65 -7.85
CA PRO A 322 7.19 8.49 -6.65
C PRO A 322 5.98 8.19 -5.77
N PRO A 323 5.96 8.63 -4.49
CA PRO A 323 4.77 8.50 -3.66
C PRO A 323 3.59 9.34 -4.21
N ALA A 324 2.37 8.96 -3.86
CA ALA A 324 1.16 9.74 -4.14
C ALA A 324 0.99 10.84 -3.10
N SER A 325 1.58 12.01 -3.37
CA SER A 325 1.72 13.10 -2.40
C SER A 325 0.47 13.96 -2.31
N ARG A 326 -0.27 14.14 -3.41
CA ARG A 326 -1.48 14.99 -3.45
C ARG A 326 -2.74 14.19 -3.11
N LEU A 327 -3.72 14.83 -2.47
CA LEU A 327 -4.98 14.19 -2.09
C LEU A 327 -5.74 13.57 -3.28
N THR A 328 -5.58 14.13 -4.49
CA THR A 328 -6.19 13.60 -5.72
C THR A 328 -5.50 12.35 -6.26
N GLU A 329 -4.24 12.11 -5.92
CA GLU A 329 -3.44 10.96 -6.36
C GLU A 329 -3.67 9.73 -5.47
N ARG A 330 -3.95 9.96 -4.19
CA ARG A 330 -4.14 8.90 -3.18
C ARG A 330 -5.42 8.10 -3.46
N ILE A 331 -5.36 6.79 -3.20
CA ILE A 331 -6.55 5.93 -3.20
C ILE A 331 -7.13 5.93 -1.78
N PRO A 332 -8.38 6.40 -1.58
CA PRO A 332 -8.97 6.50 -0.25
C PRO A 332 -9.01 5.15 0.47
N GLY A 333 -8.63 5.13 1.75
CA GLY A 333 -8.63 3.94 2.59
C GLY A 333 -7.54 2.90 2.28
N ARG A 334 -6.84 3.00 1.15
CA ARG A 334 -5.60 2.23 0.95
C ARG A 334 -4.48 3.03 1.59
N GLY A 335 -3.86 2.47 2.63
CA GLY A 335 -2.66 3.05 3.21
C GLY A 335 -1.66 3.32 2.09
N ALA A 336 -1.05 4.50 2.09
CA ALA A 336 0.10 4.72 1.27
C ALA A 336 1.20 3.85 1.89
N ARG A 337 1.44 2.65 1.34
CA ARG A 337 2.71 1.94 1.58
C ARG A 337 3.77 2.82 0.93
N MET A 338 4.14 3.87 1.67
CA MET A 338 4.95 4.98 1.23
C MET A 338 6.36 4.48 0.93
N GLN A 339 7.05 5.21 0.06
CA GLN A 339 8.51 5.12 -0.05
C GLN A 339 9.23 5.54 1.25
N SER A 340 8.52 5.87 2.32
CA SER A 340 9.04 6.30 3.62
C SER A 340 8.15 5.80 4.75
N LEU A 341 8.72 5.68 5.96
CA LEU A 341 7.93 5.36 7.14
C LEU A 341 7.14 6.58 7.58
N SER A 342 5.93 6.33 8.07
CA SER A 342 5.08 7.38 8.59
C SER A 342 5.72 8.05 9.82
N PRO A 343 5.80 9.40 9.88
CA PRO A 343 6.14 10.08 11.13
C PRO A 343 5.06 9.88 12.20
N ASN A 344 3.82 9.55 11.82
CA ASN A 344 2.72 9.30 12.74
C ASN A 344 1.59 8.50 12.06
N ARG A 345 1.50 7.20 12.38
CA ARG A 345 0.50 6.28 11.79
C ARG A 345 -0.94 6.64 12.17
N GLN A 346 -1.16 7.33 13.29
CA GLN A 346 -2.48 7.85 13.66
C GLN A 346 -2.91 9.00 12.74
N PHE A 347 -1.97 9.86 12.32
CA PHE A 347 -2.24 10.89 11.31
C PHE A 347 -2.66 10.25 9.98
N ASP A 348 -1.90 9.28 9.47
CA ASP A 348 -2.27 8.60 8.22
C ASP A 348 -3.63 7.92 8.32
N TYR A 349 -3.92 7.30 9.47
CA TYR A 349 -5.22 6.69 9.73
C TYR A 349 -6.34 7.74 9.72
N ASP A 350 -6.20 8.84 10.46
CA ASP A 350 -7.25 9.87 10.58
C ASP A 350 -7.53 10.60 9.24
N HIS A 351 -6.55 10.70 8.35
CA HIS A 351 -6.65 11.40 7.06
C HIS A 351 -6.90 10.50 5.84
N ARG A 352 -6.98 9.18 6.01
CA ARG A 352 -7.12 8.20 4.90
C ARG A 352 -8.37 8.39 4.02
N PHE A 353 -9.33 9.19 4.48
CA PHE A 353 -10.62 9.42 3.82
C PHE A 353 -10.91 10.89 3.53
N ASP A 354 -9.90 11.77 3.54
CA ASP A 354 -10.08 13.20 3.27
C ASP A 354 -10.67 13.48 1.88
N ALA A 355 -10.47 12.57 0.92
CA ALA A 355 -11.11 12.65 -0.40
C ALA A 355 -12.65 12.66 -0.34
N ALA A 356 -13.27 12.31 0.80
CA ALA A 356 -14.71 12.41 1.01
C ALA A 356 -15.26 13.84 0.80
N ILE A 357 -14.39 14.86 0.85
CA ILE A 357 -14.72 16.26 0.54
C ILE A 357 -15.26 16.42 -0.88
N PHE A 358 -14.69 15.68 -1.84
CA PHE A 358 -14.93 15.89 -3.27
C PHE A 358 -15.29 14.63 -4.06
N TRP A 359 -15.22 13.44 -3.45
CA TRP A 359 -15.54 12.21 -4.16
C TRP A 359 -17.04 12.11 -4.45
N ASP A 360 -17.44 12.41 -5.67
CA ASP A 360 -18.78 12.19 -6.19
C ASP A 360 -18.72 11.63 -7.62
N LYS A 361 -19.90 11.46 -8.25
CA LYS A 361 -19.97 10.87 -9.59
C LYS A 361 -19.23 11.72 -10.63
N ALA A 362 -19.34 13.04 -10.57
CA ALA A 362 -18.71 13.92 -11.56
C ALA A 362 -17.18 13.85 -11.43
N PHE A 363 -16.67 13.87 -10.20
CA PHE A 363 -15.24 13.67 -9.94
C PHE A 363 -14.76 12.30 -10.44
N THR A 364 -15.48 11.22 -10.14
CA THR A 364 -15.14 9.86 -10.62
C THR A 364 -15.12 9.80 -12.15
N ASP A 365 -16.16 10.28 -12.83
CA ASP A 365 -16.26 10.26 -14.28
C ASP A 365 -15.11 11.06 -14.93
N ARG A 366 -14.79 12.25 -14.41
CA ARG A 366 -13.70 13.08 -14.92
C ARG A 366 -12.35 12.39 -14.71
N LYS A 367 -12.06 11.89 -13.50
CA LYS A 367 -10.79 11.23 -13.19
C LYS A 367 -10.54 10.03 -14.11
N LEU A 368 -11.57 9.23 -14.39
CA LEU A 368 -11.50 8.10 -15.34
C LEU A 368 -11.29 8.57 -16.78
N THR A 369 -11.92 9.68 -17.19
CA THR A 369 -11.74 10.27 -18.52
C THR A 369 -10.29 10.73 -18.72
N GLU A 370 -9.73 11.47 -17.76
CA GLU A 370 -8.33 11.91 -17.80
C GLU A 370 -7.37 10.73 -17.76
N LEU A 371 -7.68 9.69 -16.98
CA LEU A 371 -6.86 8.48 -16.89
C LEU A 371 -6.81 7.72 -18.22
N ARG A 372 -7.96 7.54 -18.89
CA ARG A 372 -8.01 6.94 -20.24
C ARG A 372 -7.20 7.75 -21.24
N ALA A 373 -7.33 9.08 -21.22
CA ALA A 373 -6.54 9.95 -22.09
C ALA A 373 -5.03 9.87 -21.80
N ALA A 374 -4.65 9.81 -20.52
CA ALA A 374 -3.25 9.71 -20.09
C ALA A 374 -2.59 8.40 -20.53
N TYR A 375 -3.28 7.26 -20.38
CA TYR A 375 -2.81 5.97 -20.88
C TYR A 375 -2.80 5.90 -22.41
N GLU A 376 -3.78 6.49 -23.10
CA GLU A 376 -3.78 6.56 -24.56
C GLU A 376 -2.54 7.31 -25.08
N ALA A 377 -2.25 8.47 -24.48
CA ALA A 377 -1.07 9.27 -24.83
C ALA A 377 0.26 8.52 -24.58
N ARG A 378 0.25 7.52 -23.68
CA ARG A 378 1.42 6.73 -23.27
C ARG A 378 1.29 5.25 -23.62
N ARG A 379 0.48 4.92 -24.63
CA ARG A 379 0.17 3.53 -25.03
C ARG A 379 1.43 2.70 -25.28
N GLU A 380 2.44 3.29 -25.93
CA GLU A 380 3.71 2.62 -26.23
C GLU A 380 4.53 2.35 -24.97
N ALA A 381 4.62 3.30 -24.04
CA ALA A 381 5.31 3.14 -22.77
C ALA A 381 4.61 2.08 -21.90
N ALA A 382 3.28 2.15 -21.80
CA ALA A 382 2.46 1.16 -21.10
C ALA A 382 2.63 -0.26 -21.67
N GLY A 383 2.56 -0.44 -23.00
CA GLY A 383 2.73 -1.77 -23.61
C GLY A 383 4.12 -2.38 -23.41
N ARG A 384 5.15 -1.55 -23.15
CA ARG A 384 6.52 -1.97 -22.87
C ARG A 384 6.83 -2.19 -21.39
N TYR A 385 5.90 -1.85 -20.51
CA TYR A 385 6.03 -2.06 -19.08
C TYR A 385 5.99 -3.56 -18.76
N ALA A 386 7.01 -4.05 -18.07
CA ALA A 386 7.11 -5.45 -17.65
C ALA A 386 6.28 -5.74 -16.41
N GLY A 387 6.02 -4.72 -15.58
CA GLY A 387 5.32 -4.85 -14.32
C GLY A 387 6.15 -4.37 -13.11
N PRO A 388 5.59 -4.47 -11.89
CA PRO A 388 6.22 -4.00 -10.68
C PRO A 388 7.09 -5.07 -10.02
N ALA A 389 8.29 -4.69 -9.61
CA ALA A 389 9.11 -5.39 -8.65
C ALA A 389 8.97 -4.66 -7.30
N VAL A 390 8.41 -5.31 -6.29
CA VAL A 390 7.97 -4.70 -5.03
C VAL A 390 8.79 -5.22 -3.85
N MET A 391 9.40 -4.31 -3.10
CA MET A 391 10.03 -4.57 -1.82
C MET A 391 9.08 -4.13 -0.71
N GLU A 392 8.49 -5.08 0.00
CA GLU A 392 7.82 -4.84 1.26
C GLU A 392 8.81 -4.77 2.41
N TYR A 393 8.34 -4.25 3.53
CA TYR A 393 9.10 -4.16 4.76
C TYR A 393 8.27 -4.60 5.94
N PHE A 394 8.94 -4.93 7.04
CA PHE A 394 8.26 -5.39 8.24
C PHE A 394 9.13 -5.19 9.49
N GLY A 395 8.51 -5.32 10.67
CA GLY A 395 9.22 -5.13 11.95
C GLY A 395 8.86 -3.88 12.73
N GLU A 396 8.00 -3.02 12.18
CA GLU A 396 7.42 -1.90 12.92
C GLU A 396 6.62 -2.38 14.13
N GLU A 397 6.48 -1.51 15.14
CA GLU A 397 5.58 -1.77 16.26
C GLU A 397 4.14 -1.96 15.76
N SER A 398 3.41 -2.88 16.41
CA SER A 398 1.98 -3.09 16.11
C SER A 398 1.20 -1.79 16.35
N PHE A 399 0.41 -1.39 15.36
CA PHE A 399 -0.43 -0.21 15.45
C PHE A 399 -1.89 -0.58 15.67
N GLU A 400 -2.44 -0.06 16.76
CA GLU A 400 -3.86 -0.11 17.06
C GLU A 400 -4.43 1.31 16.91
N PRO A 401 -5.12 1.62 15.80
CA PRO A 401 -5.62 2.96 15.57
C PRO A 401 -6.66 3.34 16.62
N LEU A 402 -6.57 4.57 17.12
CA LEU A 402 -7.59 5.18 17.94
C LEU A 402 -8.70 5.76 17.06
N ARG A 403 -9.95 5.53 17.44
CA ARG A 403 -11.09 6.09 16.71
C ARG A 403 -11.18 7.60 16.89
N CYS A 404 -11.14 8.31 15.76
CA CYS A 404 -11.50 9.72 15.67
C CYS A 404 -12.91 9.86 15.05
N THR A 405 -13.91 10.24 15.84
CA THR A 405 -15.29 10.49 15.32
C THR A 405 -15.39 11.75 14.47
N ASP A 406 -14.43 12.65 14.63
CA ASP A 406 -14.34 13.89 13.87
C ASP A 406 -13.48 13.71 12.59
N ALA A 407 -12.89 12.55 12.32
CA ALA A 407 -12.25 12.29 11.04
C ALA A 407 -13.29 12.19 9.90
N LEU A 408 -12.89 12.56 8.68
CA LEU A 408 -13.72 12.38 7.50
C LEU A 408 -13.90 10.89 7.20
N ALA A 409 -15.07 10.52 6.71
CA ALA A 409 -15.40 9.13 6.39
C ALA A 409 -16.25 9.07 5.12
N PHE A 410 -16.04 8.02 4.34
CA PHE A 410 -16.82 7.80 3.12
C PHE A 410 -18.23 7.37 3.47
N THR A 411 -19.21 8.06 2.87
CA THR A 411 -20.61 7.62 2.86
C THR A 411 -20.76 6.33 2.05
N GLU A 412 -21.87 5.62 2.23
CA GLU A 412 -22.18 4.41 1.44
C GLU A 412 -22.18 4.68 -0.08
N LYS A 413 -22.69 5.85 -0.50
CA LYS A 413 -22.64 6.29 -1.91
C LYS A 413 -21.20 6.45 -2.40
N GLN A 414 -20.33 7.06 -1.59
CA GLN A 414 -18.92 7.27 -1.92
C GLN A 414 -18.13 5.95 -1.97
N ARG A 415 -18.41 5.01 -1.06
CA ARG A 415 -17.82 3.66 -1.09
C ARG A 415 -18.17 2.94 -2.39
N ARG A 416 -19.43 2.99 -2.84
CA ARG A 416 -19.83 2.44 -4.15
C ARG A 416 -19.10 3.10 -5.32
N LEU A 417 -18.94 4.41 -5.29
CA LEU A 417 -18.20 5.13 -6.34
C LEU A 417 -16.70 4.79 -6.33
N LEU A 418 -16.10 4.58 -5.16
CA LEU A 418 -14.72 4.12 -5.05
C LEU A 418 -14.57 2.71 -5.64
N ASN A 419 -15.50 1.79 -5.33
CA ASN A 419 -15.47 0.44 -5.89
C ASN A 419 -15.65 0.46 -7.42
N LEU A 420 -16.55 1.30 -7.94
CA LEU A 420 -16.69 1.53 -9.39
C LEU A 420 -15.39 2.06 -10.00
N TYR A 421 -14.79 3.07 -9.38
CA TYR A 421 -13.51 3.62 -9.83
C TYR A 421 -12.41 2.56 -9.85
N MET A 422 -12.31 1.70 -8.83
CA MET A 422 -11.31 0.63 -8.78
C MET A 422 -11.53 -0.42 -9.87
N ALA A 423 -12.79 -0.79 -10.15
CA ALA A 423 -13.12 -1.70 -11.24
C ALA A 423 -12.76 -1.11 -12.60
N GLU A 424 -13.16 0.13 -12.88
CA GLU A 424 -12.81 0.79 -14.15
C GLU A 424 -11.31 1.07 -14.28
N LEU A 425 -10.61 1.39 -13.18
CA LEU A 425 -9.16 1.51 -13.17
C LEU A 425 -8.50 0.20 -13.60
N SER A 426 -8.95 -0.93 -13.05
CA SER A 426 -8.46 -2.27 -13.42
C SER A 426 -8.66 -2.56 -14.92
N GLU A 427 -9.86 -2.30 -15.44
CA GLU A 427 -10.17 -2.47 -16.87
C GLU A 427 -9.28 -1.58 -17.77
N ILE A 428 -9.05 -0.32 -17.35
CA ILE A 428 -8.15 0.58 -18.07
C ILE A 428 -6.74 0.01 -18.04
N THR A 429 -6.22 -0.38 -16.87
CA THR A 429 -4.85 -0.90 -16.77
C THR A 429 -4.67 -2.16 -17.61
N GLU A 430 -5.63 -3.09 -17.58
CA GLU A 430 -5.61 -4.31 -18.38
C GLU A 430 -5.60 -4.02 -19.89
N GLN A 431 -6.32 -2.99 -20.34
CA GLN A 431 -6.34 -2.59 -21.75
C GLN A 431 -4.97 -2.12 -22.28
N TYR A 432 -4.14 -1.50 -21.44
CA TYR A 432 -2.86 -0.90 -21.84
C TYR A 432 -1.64 -1.69 -21.37
N MET A 433 -1.78 -2.49 -20.32
CA MET A 433 -0.76 -3.32 -19.69
C MET A 433 -1.38 -4.69 -19.37
N PRO A 434 -1.65 -5.54 -20.37
CA PRO A 434 -2.34 -6.81 -20.17
C PRO A 434 -1.64 -7.68 -19.14
N GLY A 435 -2.42 -8.26 -18.22
CA GLY A 435 -1.91 -9.15 -17.17
C GLY A 435 -1.15 -10.34 -17.76
N ASP A 436 -1.64 -10.89 -18.88
CA ASP A 436 -1.03 -12.01 -19.59
C ASP A 436 0.30 -11.68 -20.31
N GLU A 437 0.69 -10.41 -20.36
CA GLU A 437 1.97 -9.96 -20.90
C GLU A 437 2.94 -9.39 -19.84
N THR A 438 2.46 -9.11 -18.64
CA THR A 438 3.26 -8.51 -17.55
C THR A 438 3.61 -9.54 -16.48
N SER A 439 4.43 -9.20 -15.49
CA SER A 439 4.67 -10.03 -14.31
C SER A 439 4.91 -9.11 -13.11
N PHE A 440 4.82 -9.65 -11.91
CA PHE A 440 5.29 -8.96 -10.72
C PHE A 440 6.22 -9.86 -9.92
N THR A 441 7.00 -9.25 -9.04
CA THR A 441 7.68 -9.96 -7.97
C THR A 441 7.57 -9.16 -6.70
N ILE A 442 7.37 -9.84 -5.58
CA ILE A 442 7.32 -9.23 -4.26
C ILE A 442 8.27 -9.95 -3.31
N ILE A 443 9.02 -9.17 -2.53
CA ILE A 443 9.98 -9.65 -1.52
C ILE A 443 9.85 -8.77 -0.28
N ALA A 444 10.12 -9.30 0.91
CA ALA A 444 10.05 -8.51 2.14
C ALA A 444 11.37 -8.49 2.93
N TRP A 445 11.66 -7.34 3.54
CA TRP A 445 12.85 -7.11 4.36
C TRP A 445 12.51 -6.62 5.78
N PRO A 446 13.22 -7.08 6.82
CA PRO A 446 13.02 -6.56 8.16
C PRO A 446 13.55 -5.13 8.26
N LEU A 447 13.07 -4.39 9.26
CA LEU A 447 13.56 -3.06 9.60
C LEU A 447 14.29 -3.02 10.96
N PRO A 448 15.17 -2.02 11.17
CA PRO A 448 15.83 -1.77 12.46
C PRO A 448 14.91 -1.65 13.68
N GLU A 449 13.61 -1.38 13.53
CA GLU A 449 12.61 -1.33 14.60
C GLU A 449 12.52 -2.62 15.43
N ILE A 450 12.94 -3.76 14.86
CA ILE A 450 13.01 -5.05 15.56
C ILE A 450 14.08 -5.04 16.68
N GLY A 451 14.96 -4.03 16.69
CA GLY A 451 15.96 -3.82 17.73
C GLY A 451 17.27 -4.54 17.45
N GLU A 452 17.97 -4.95 18.50
CA GLU A 452 19.37 -5.42 18.41
C GLU A 452 19.56 -6.67 17.53
N PHE A 453 18.49 -7.46 17.35
CA PHE A 453 18.52 -8.65 16.50
C PHE A 453 18.44 -8.36 15.00
N PHE A 454 18.16 -7.12 14.59
CA PHE A 454 17.96 -6.74 13.19
C PHE A 454 19.04 -7.29 12.23
N PRO A 455 20.36 -7.15 12.48
CA PRO A 455 21.39 -7.71 11.59
C PRO A 455 21.36 -9.24 11.47
N ALA A 456 20.97 -9.95 12.54
CA ALA A 456 20.87 -11.40 12.52
C ALA A 456 19.61 -11.85 11.79
N LEU A 457 18.48 -11.20 12.07
CA LEU A 457 17.23 -11.46 11.40
C LEU A 457 17.32 -11.16 9.90
N PHE A 458 17.95 -10.04 9.49
CA PHE A 458 18.15 -9.73 8.07
C PHE A 458 18.81 -10.89 7.32
N ARG A 459 19.84 -11.51 7.90
CA ARG A 459 20.49 -12.70 7.31
C ARG A 459 19.61 -13.94 7.30
N ASP A 460 18.83 -14.16 8.36
CA ASP A 460 17.84 -15.25 8.39
C ASP A 460 16.75 -15.02 7.32
N ILE A 461 16.37 -13.76 7.04
CA ILE A 461 15.45 -13.40 5.96
C ILE A 461 16.09 -13.58 4.58
N VAL A 462 17.37 -13.23 4.39
CA VAL A 462 18.10 -13.59 3.16
C VAL A 462 18.03 -15.10 2.94
N ARG A 463 18.31 -15.91 3.97
CA ARG A 463 18.22 -17.37 3.89
C ARG A 463 16.81 -17.87 3.55
N ILE A 464 15.77 -17.25 4.11
CA ILE A 464 14.37 -17.58 3.82
C ILE A 464 14.00 -17.20 2.38
N ASN A 465 14.48 -16.06 1.87
CA ASN A 465 14.21 -15.61 0.51
C ASN A 465 14.96 -16.46 -0.53
N THR A 466 16.12 -17.03 -0.16
CA THR A 466 16.99 -17.81 -1.05
C THR A 466 16.80 -19.34 -0.93
N LEU A 467 15.63 -19.81 -0.52
CA LEU A 467 15.37 -21.26 -0.39
C LEU A 467 15.44 -21.98 -1.74
N ASP A 468 15.82 -23.26 -1.72
CA ASP A 468 15.96 -24.06 -2.95
C ASP A 468 14.58 -24.45 -3.51
N ASN A 469 14.15 -23.71 -4.54
CA ASN A 469 12.90 -23.96 -5.25
C ASN A 469 12.75 -25.41 -5.74
N ALA A 470 13.83 -26.08 -6.16
CA ALA A 470 13.74 -27.45 -6.67
C ALA A 470 13.42 -28.44 -5.54
N HIS A 471 14.00 -28.24 -4.36
CA HIS A 471 13.72 -29.05 -3.18
C HIS A 471 12.30 -28.80 -2.64
N TRP A 472 11.89 -27.54 -2.54
CA TRP A 472 10.54 -27.17 -2.06
C TRP A 472 9.45 -27.73 -2.98
N ARG A 473 9.66 -27.64 -4.29
CA ARG A 473 8.75 -28.20 -5.30
C ARG A 473 8.49 -29.70 -5.07
N ILE A 474 9.51 -30.47 -4.69
CA ILE A 474 9.37 -31.91 -4.42
C ILE A 474 8.51 -32.17 -3.17
N LEU A 475 8.73 -31.40 -2.10
CA LEU A 475 7.95 -31.53 -0.86
C LEU A 475 6.49 -31.12 -1.10
N GLN A 476 6.27 -29.98 -1.76
CA GLN A 476 4.94 -29.47 -2.11
C GLN A 476 4.18 -30.45 -3.01
N GLN A 477 4.85 -31.09 -3.97
CA GLN A 477 4.19 -32.06 -4.86
C GLN A 477 3.58 -33.24 -4.08
N GLN A 478 4.19 -33.68 -2.98
CA GLN A 478 3.61 -34.76 -2.16
C GLN A 478 2.29 -34.36 -1.50
N LEU A 479 2.12 -33.07 -1.15
CA LEU A 479 0.85 -32.53 -0.68
C LEU A 479 -0.18 -32.51 -1.82
N ILE A 480 0.22 -31.99 -2.98
CA ILE A 480 -0.64 -31.89 -4.17
C ILE A 480 -1.13 -33.28 -4.58
N ASP A 481 -0.27 -34.27 -4.66
CA ASP A 481 -0.62 -35.65 -5.04
C ASP A 481 -1.68 -36.27 -4.11
N LEU A 482 -1.66 -35.91 -2.81
CA LEU A 482 -2.71 -36.32 -1.87
C LEU A 482 -4.01 -35.53 -2.09
N LEU A 483 -3.90 -34.21 -2.24
CA LEU A 483 -5.04 -33.30 -2.37
C LEU A 483 -5.78 -33.45 -3.72
N ASP A 484 -5.10 -33.86 -4.77
CA ASP A 484 -5.68 -34.22 -6.07
C ASP A 484 -6.56 -35.48 -5.98
N ARG A 485 -6.51 -36.22 -4.86
CA ARG A 485 -7.30 -37.43 -4.64
C ARG A 485 -8.48 -37.26 -3.69
N CYS A 486 -8.58 -36.13 -2.97
CA CYS A 486 -9.63 -35.90 -1.96
C CYS A 486 -10.82 -35.11 -2.51
N ASP A 487 -11.98 -35.13 -1.85
CA ASP A 487 -13.14 -34.32 -2.26
C ASP A 487 -13.17 -32.98 -1.54
N TYR A 488 -12.63 -32.93 -0.32
CA TYR A 488 -12.58 -31.72 0.51
C TYR A 488 -11.46 -31.80 1.54
N ALA A 489 -11.08 -30.63 2.07
CA ALA A 489 -10.19 -30.50 3.22
C ALA A 489 -10.99 -30.12 4.48
N GLU A 490 -10.58 -30.64 5.65
CA GLU A 490 -11.09 -30.22 6.96
C GLU A 490 -9.98 -29.53 7.75
N ILE A 491 -10.28 -28.35 8.32
CA ILE A 491 -9.37 -27.59 9.16
C ILE A 491 -10.03 -27.36 10.51
N VAL A 492 -9.33 -27.71 11.57
CA VAL A 492 -9.79 -27.59 12.95
C VAL A 492 -8.72 -26.90 13.79
N GLY A 493 -9.12 -25.79 14.42
CA GLY A 493 -8.28 -25.04 15.36
C GLY A 493 -8.07 -25.76 16.70
N THR A 494 -7.15 -25.25 17.51
CA THR A 494 -6.90 -25.73 18.87
C THR A 494 -6.71 -24.58 19.85
N GLY A 495 -6.74 -24.87 21.15
CA GLY A 495 -6.60 -23.88 22.20
C GLY A 495 -7.76 -22.87 22.20
N ARG A 496 -7.45 -21.59 21.95
CA ARG A 496 -8.46 -20.52 21.81
C ARG A 496 -9.01 -20.41 20.38
N ASN A 497 -8.32 -21.00 19.40
CA ASN A 497 -8.75 -20.97 18.02
C ASN A 497 -9.90 -21.96 17.82
N GLU A 498 -11.04 -21.43 17.38
CA GLU A 498 -12.30 -22.17 17.21
C GLU A 498 -12.57 -22.50 15.74
N THR A 499 -11.53 -22.42 14.90
CA THR A 499 -11.67 -22.72 13.47
C THR A 499 -12.27 -24.11 13.30
N SER A 500 -13.28 -24.19 12.44
CA SER A 500 -13.85 -25.43 11.96
C SER A 500 -14.35 -25.16 10.55
N LEU A 501 -13.55 -25.55 9.56
CA LEU A 501 -13.80 -25.31 8.15
C LEU A 501 -13.84 -26.63 7.38
N ARG A 502 -14.74 -26.69 6.41
CA ARG A 502 -14.76 -27.64 5.32
C ARG A 502 -14.54 -26.88 4.02
N ILE A 503 -13.52 -27.24 3.26
CA ILE A 503 -13.19 -26.61 1.97
C ILE A 503 -13.43 -27.61 0.85
N ALA A 504 -14.42 -27.36 0.00
CA ALA A 504 -14.74 -28.19 -1.14
C ALA A 504 -13.74 -27.98 -2.28
N LEU A 505 -13.30 -29.08 -2.90
CA LEU A 505 -12.31 -29.05 -3.97
C LEU A 505 -12.93 -29.47 -5.31
N ARG A 506 -12.41 -28.93 -6.41
CA ARG A 506 -12.94 -29.16 -7.76
C ARG A 506 -12.77 -30.62 -8.18
N GLU A 507 -13.75 -31.24 -8.84
CA GLU A 507 -13.58 -32.61 -9.36
C GLU A 507 -12.55 -32.67 -10.51
N LEU A 508 -11.59 -33.60 -10.45
CA LEU A 508 -10.69 -33.89 -11.58
C LEU A 508 -11.36 -34.86 -12.55
N ARG A 509 -11.25 -34.59 -13.85
CA ARG A 509 -11.76 -35.47 -14.92
C ARG A 509 -10.66 -36.40 -15.44
N ASP A 510 -9.42 -35.90 -15.54
CA ASP A 510 -8.24 -36.67 -15.97
C ASP A 510 -7.08 -36.47 -14.98
N PRO A 511 -7.02 -37.23 -13.86
CA PRO A 511 -6.01 -37.05 -12.81
C PRO A 511 -4.54 -37.20 -13.26
N GLU A 512 -4.30 -37.79 -14.43
CA GLU A 512 -2.96 -37.92 -15.02
C GLU A 512 -2.50 -36.63 -15.72
N LYS A 513 -3.44 -35.72 -16.05
CA LYS A 513 -3.18 -34.48 -16.79
C LYS A 513 -3.67 -33.22 -16.09
N GLU A 514 -4.52 -33.36 -15.09
CA GLU A 514 -5.13 -32.25 -14.38
C GLU A 514 -4.71 -32.28 -12.91
N THR A 515 -4.57 -31.10 -12.34
CA THR A 515 -4.29 -30.89 -10.91
C THR A 515 -5.16 -29.74 -10.38
N ARG A 516 -5.46 -29.77 -9.09
CA ARG A 516 -6.28 -28.76 -8.41
C ARG A 516 -5.44 -27.71 -7.72
N PHE A 517 -4.20 -28.05 -7.37
CA PHE A 517 -3.35 -27.16 -6.59
C PHE A 517 -2.18 -26.69 -7.44
N GLU A 518 -1.84 -25.42 -7.29
CA GLU A 518 -0.62 -24.86 -7.86
C GLU A 518 0.56 -25.10 -6.93
N ASN A 519 1.69 -25.50 -7.51
CA ASN A 519 2.95 -25.68 -6.81
C ASN A 519 3.73 -24.35 -6.82
N CYS A 520 3.42 -23.50 -5.84
CA CYS A 520 4.00 -22.16 -5.73
C CYS A 520 5.37 -22.18 -5.02
N VAL A 521 6.41 -21.89 -5.80
CA VAL A 521 7.78 -21.67 -5.31
C VAL A 521 8.12 -20.17 -5.39
N SER A 522 9.37 -19.76 -5.16
CA SER A 522 9.78 -18.35 -5.25
C SER A 522 9.86 -17.86 -6.71
N ASP A 523 8.74 -17.78 -7.43
CA ASP A 523 8.67 -17.14 -8.76
C ASP A 523 8.17 -15.69 -8.65
N VAL A 524 6.90 -15.47 -8.28
CA VAL A 524 6.30 -14.14 -8.10
C VAL A 524 6.30 -13.69 -6.64
N ASN A 525 6.15 -14.64 -5.70
CA ASN A 525 6.09 -14.37 -4.26
C ASN A 525 7.33 -14.95 -3.57
N ILE A 526 8.21 -14.08 -3.05
CA ILE A 526 9.42 -14.48 -2.34
C ILE A 526 9.19 -14.21 -0.85
N PRO A 527 9.27 -15.21 0.04
CA PRO A 527 9.85 -16.55 -0.16
C PRO A 527 8.87 -17.64 -0.63
N ALA A 528 9.43 -18.73 -1.15
CA ALA A 528 8.71 -19.97 -1.45
C ALA A 528 8.04 -20.54 -0.19
N GLY A 529 6.96 -21.27 -0.42
CA GLY A 529 6.47 -22.24 0.56
C GLY A 529 4.98 -22.23 0.74
N GLU A 530 4.22 -22.45 -0.33
CA GLU A 530 2.82 -22.85 -0.22
C GLU A 530 2.37 -23.73 -1.38
N VAL A 531 1.20 -24.34 -1.23
CA VAL A 531 0.40 -24.85 -2.36
C VAL A 531 -0.99 -24.27 -2.23
N PHE A 532 -1.59 -23.81 -3.32
CA PHE A 532 -2.88 -23.13 -3.27
C PHE A 532 -3.85 -23.60 -4.33
N THR A 533 -5.15 -23.33 -4.13
CA THR A 533 -6.23 -23.65 -5.07
C THR A 533 -7.33 -22.60 -4.99
N SER A 534 -8.08 -22.40 -6.08
CA SER A 534 -9.39 -21.74 -5.99
C SER A 534 -10.44 -22.77 -5.55
N PRO A 535 -11.02 -22.63 -4.34
CA PRO A 535 -11.97 -23.62 -3.83
C PRO A 535 -13.30 -23.56 -4.58
N VAL A 536 -14.03 -24.68 -4.56
CA VAL A 536 -15.45 -24.69 -4.94
C VAL A 536 -16.24 -24.00 -3.84
N LEU A 537 -17.05 -23.01 -4.17
CA LEU A 537 -17.82 -22.28 -3.17
C LEU A 537 -18.87 -23.19 -2.56
N LYS A 538 -19.65 -23.89 -3.39
CA LYS A 538 -20.70 -24.78 -2.90
C LYS A 538 -20.15 -25.91 -2.03
N GLY A 539 -20.64 -26.01 -0.79
CA GLY A 539 -20.17 -26.98 0.20
C GLY A 539 -18.87 -26.59 0.93
N THR A 540 -18.34 -25.39 0.67
CA THR A 540 -17.33 -24.75 1.52
C THR A 540 -18.03 -24.00 2.65
N GLU A 541 -17.82 -24.44 3.89
CA GLU A 541 -18.61 -23.98 5.04
C GLU A 541 -17.78 -23.94 6.32
N GLY A 542 -18.15 -23.07 7.25
CA GLY A 542 -17.68 -23.14 8.63
C GLY A 542 -17.30 -21.79 9.22
N LEU A 543 -16.45 -21.85 10.23
CA LEU A 543 -15.90 -20.68 10.93
C LEU A 543 -14.39 -20.66 10.75
N LEU A 544 -13.87 -19.56 10.20
CA LEU A 544 -12.48 -19.17 10.36
C LEU A 544 -12.37 -18.30 11.61
N HIS A 545 -11.51 -18.68 12.55
CA HIS A 545 -11.21 -17.89 13.75
C HIS A 545 -9.68 -17.77 13.85
N VAL A 546 -9.15 -16.57 14.02
CA VAL A 546 -7.73 -16.34 14.34
C VAL A 546 -7.64 -15.46 15.58
N SER A 547 -6.84 -15.88 16.57
CA SER A 547 -6.85 -15.20 17.86
C SER A 547 -6.26 -13.79 17.78
N GLU A 548 -5.18 -13.62 17.02
CA GLU A 548 -4.59 -12.33 16.67
C GLU A 548 -3.93 -12.43 15.28
N VAL A 549 -4.14 -11.45 14.41
CA VAL A 549 -3.52 -11.40 13.07
C VAL A 549 -3.25 -9.96 12.64
N TYR A 550 -2.14 -9.73 11.95
CA TYR A 550 -1.76 -8.41 11.45
C TYR A 550 -1.95 -8.35 9.92
N ILE A 551 -2.82 -7.45 9.46
CA ILE A 551 -3.21 -7.35 8.05
C ILE A 551 -3.13 -5.87 7.65
N ASP A 552 -2.35 -5.55 6.62
CA ASP A 552 -2.16 -4.18 6.11
C ASP A 552 -1.78 -3.13 7.17
N GLY A 553 -0.89 -3.50 8.10
CA GLY A 553 -0.49 -2.57 9.15
C GLY A 553 -1.49 -2.48 10.32
N LEU A 554 -2.55 -3.28 10.32
CA LEU A 554 -3.59 -3.25 11.35
C LEU A 554 -3.64 -4.57 12.11
N LEU A 555 -3.64 -4.48 13.45
CA LEU A 555 -3.84 -5.65 14.30
C LEU A 555 -5.34 -5.96 14.43
N PHE A 556 -5.73 -7.19 14.14
CA PHE A 556 -7.05 -7.75 14.45
C PHE A 556 -6.95 -8.71 15.62
N LYS A 557 -7.85 -8.55 16.59
CA LYS A 557 -7.98 -9.44 17.75
C LYS A 557 -9.26 -10.25 17.60
N ASP A 558 -9.26 -11.53 17.94
CA ASP A 558 -10.43 -12.43 17.88
C ASP A 558 -11.18 -12.31 16.55
N LEU A 559 -10.45 -12.39 15.43
CA LEU A 559 -11.03 -12.23 14.09
C LEU A 559 -11.84 -13.47 13.74
N ARG A 560 -13.11 -13.29 13.39
CA ARG A 560 -14.06 -14.37 13.11
C ARG A 560 -14.80 -14.10 11.81
N ILE A 561 -14.75 -15.07 10.90
CA ILE A 561 -15.42 -15.02 9.60
C ILE A 561 -16.18 -16.32 9.41
N ARG A 562 -17.51 -16.24 9.34
CA ARG A 562 -18.36 -17.39 9.01
C ARG A 562 -18.57 -17.47 7.51
N VAL A 563 -18.43 -18.67 6.98
CA VAL A 563 -18.58 -18.97 5.56
C VAL A 563 -19.73 -19.95 5.35
N ALA A 564 -20.60 -19.67 4.38
CA ALA A 564 -21.64 -20.57 3.92
C ALA A 564 -21.65 -20.59 2.38
N ASP A 565 -21.56 -21.78 1.79
CA ASP A 565 -21.34 -21.96 0.36
C ASP A 565 -20.25 -21.01 -0.18
N GLY A 566 -19.10 -21.01 0.49
CA GLY A 566 -17.91 -20.26 0.11
C GLY A 566 -18.03 -18.75 0.27
N GLN A 567 -19.16 -18.21 0.72
CA GLN A 567 -19.37 -16.78 0.90
C GLN A 567 -19.35 -16.36 2.37
N THR A 568 -18.77 -15.20 2.65
CA THR A 568 -18.82 -14.59 3.98
C THR A 568 -20.25 -14.25 4.39
N THR A 569 -20.64 -14.59 5.61
CA THR A 569 -22.01 -14.36 6.14
C THR A 569 -22.04 -13.61 7.46
N GLU A 570 -21.09 -13.88 8.36
CA GLU A 570 -20.96 -13.20 9.65
C GLU A 570 -19.50 -12.80 9.86
N LEU A 571 -19.29 -11.57 10.33
CA LEU A 571 -17.99 -10.94 10.49
C LEU A 571 -17.91 -10.28 11.87
N SER A 572 -16.85 -10.56 12.62
CA SER A 572 -16.58 -9.86 13.87
C SER A 572 -15.09 -9.88 14.22
N CYS A 573 -14.69 -8.94 15.06
CA CYS A 573 -13.42 -8.97 15.77
C CYS A 573 -13.64 -8.50 17.22
N GLY A 574 -12.58 -8.48 18.03
CA GLY A 574 -12.53 -8.07 19.42
C GLY A 574 -11.66 -6.83 19.66
N ASN A 575 -11.47 -5.97 18.65
CA ASN A 575 -10.65 -4.75 18.76
C ASN A 575 -11.27 -3.67 19.63
N PHE A 576 -12.60 -3.55 19.61
CA PHE A 576 -13.37 -2.52 20.28
C PHE A 576 -14.41 -3.15 21.23
N SER A 577 -14.88 -2.36 22.19
CA SER A 577 -15.95 -2.79 23.10
C SER A 577 -17.33 -2.83 22.43
N ASP A 578 -17.52 -2.10 21.32
CA ASP A 578 -18.77 -2.05 20.56
C ASP A 578 -18.76 -3.09 19.41
N PRO A 579 -19.66 -4.08 19.40
CA PRO A 579 -19.76 -5.07 18.35
C PRO A 579 -19.99 -4.50 16.94
N GLU A 580 -20.75 -3.42 16.80
CA GLU A 580 -20.97 -2.80 15.48
C GLU A 580 -19.70 -2.11 14.97
N GLU A 581 -18.87 -1.59 15.88
CA GLU A 581 -17.58 -1.02 15.53
C GLU A 581 -16.61 -2.09 15.06
N ASN A 582 -16.56 -3.23 15.74
CA ASN A 582 -15.79 -4.40 15.29
C ASN A 582 -16.22 -4.86 13.90
N ARG A 583 -17.53 -5.01 13.68
CA ARG A 583 -18.07 -5.40 12.37
C ARG A 583 -17.67 -4.41 11.28
N ARG A 584 -17.80 -3.10 11.55
CA ARG A 584 -17.38 -2.06 10.60
C ARG A 584 -15.88 -2.10 10.32
N PHE A 585 -15.05 -2.31 11.34
CA PHE A 585 -13.60 -2.41 11.17
C PHE A 585 -13.21 -3.57 10.26
N VAL A 586 -13.84 -4.74 10.40
CA VAL A 586 -13.65 -5.88 9.49
C VAL A 586 -14.17 -5.55 8.08
N VAL A 587 -15.36 -4.97 7.94
CA VAL A 587 -15.91 -4.62 6.61
C VAL A 587 -15.04 -3.62 5.85
N GLU A 588 -14.51 -2.61 6.54
CA GLU A 588 -13.71 -1.56 5.91
C GLU A 588 -12.31 -2.06 5.50
N ASN A 589 -11.69 -2.91 6.30
CA ASN A 589 -10.27 -3.26 6.14
C ASN A 589 -10.06 -4.69 5.59
N ILE A 590 -10.96 -5.63 5.86
CA ILE A 590 -10.89 -7.01 5.36
C ILE A 590 -11.82 -7.24 4.18
N MET A 591 -12.99 -6.60 4.13
CA MET A 591 -13.97 -6.84 3.06
C MET A 591 -13.90 -5.82 1.91
N GLY A 592 -13.03 -4.81 1.97
CA GLY A 592 -12.96 -3.78 0.94
C GLY A 592 -14.28 -3.01 0.75
N ASN A 593 -15.08 -2.87 1.82
CA ASN A 593 -16.45 -2.33 1.81
C ASN A 593 -17.49 -3.15 1.01
N HIS A 594 -17.19 -4.38 0.64
CA HIS A 594 -18.16 -5.29 0.04
C HIS A 594 -19.07 -5.93 1.11
N ALA A 595 -20.32 -6.18 0.74
CA ALA A 595 -21.30 -6.77 1.65
C ALA A 595 -21.05 -8.27 1.91
N SER A 596 -20.50 -8.96 0.92
CA SER A 596 -20.08 -10.35 0.96
C SER A 596 -18.92 -10.54 -0.01
N LEU A 597 -17.98 -11.42 0.32
CA LEU A 597 -16.92 -11.87 -0.58
C LEU A 597 -16.92 -13.40 -0.66
N PRO A 598 -16.59 -13.98 -1.83
CA PRO A 598 -16.30 -15.40 -1.92
C PRO A 598 -14.93 -15.73 -1.32
N MET A 599 -14.71 -16.99 -0.94
CA MET A 599 -13.38 -17.52 -0.66
C MET A 599 -12.69 -17.74 -2.00
N GLY A 600 -11.76 -16.85 -2.34
CA GLY A 600 -11.01 -16.87 -3.59
C GLY A 600 -9.89 -17.90 -3.58
N GLU A 601 -9.34 -18.20 -2.40
CA GLU A 601 -8.19 -19.08 -2.24
C GLU A 601 -8.27 -19.93 -0.97
N PHE A 602 -7.80 -21.17 -1.10
CA PHE A 602 -7.35 -21.98 0.02
C PHE A 602 -5.93 -22.47 -0.26
N ALA A 603 -5.06 -22.29 0.73
CA ALA A 603 -3.66 -22.65 0.61
C ALA A 603 -3.09 -23.26 1.89
N ILE A 604 -1.99 -23.99 1.71
CA ILE A 604 -1.22 -24.61 2.79
C ILE A 604 0.22 -24.10 2.69
N GLY A 605 0.56 -23.13 3.55
CA GLY A 605 1.94 -22.73 3.76
C GLY A 605 2.79 -23.91 4.25
N THR A 606 4.01 -24.02 3.76
CA THR A 606 4.99 -25.08 4.06
C THR A 606 6.30 -24.52 4.62
N ASN A 607 6.45 -23.20 4.71
CA ASN A 607 7.67 -22.54 5.17
C ASN A 607 7.74 -22.50 6.71
N THR A 608 8.01 -23.67 7.30
CA THR A 608 8.21 -23.82 8.74
C THR A 608 9.50 -23.18 9.24
N LEU A 609 10.48 -22.90 8.36
CA LEU A 609 11.66 -22.12 8.70
C LEU A 609 11.29 -20.69 9.03
N ALA A 610 10.48 -20.04 8.18
CA ALA A 610 9.97 -18.70 8.45
C ALA A 610 9.16 -18.67 9.76
N ALA A 611 8.29 -19.67 9.98
CA ALA A 611 7.55 -19.81 11.24
C ALA A 611 8.50 -19.94 12.45
N ALA A 612 9.58 -20.71 12.30
CA ALA A 612 10.54 -20.92 13.37
C ALA A 612 11.37 -19.66 13.67
N VAL A 613 11.83 -18.97 12.63
CA VAL A 613 12.53 -17.68 12.75
C VAL A 613 11.62 -16.64 13.42
N ALA A 614 10.35 -16.57 13.01
CA ALA A 614 9.40 -15.64 13.60
C ALA A 614 9.25 -15.85 15.11
N ALA A 615 9.07 -17.11 15.54
CA ALA A 615 8.96 -17.45 16.96
C ALA A 615 10.28 -17.26 17.74
N ARG A 616 11.43 -17.48 17.10
CA ARG A 616 12.76 -17.25 17.72
C ARG A 616 12.95 -15.79 18.11
N TYR A 617 12.50 -14.87 17.26
CA TYR A 617 12.64 -13.43 17.46
C TYR A 617 11.41 -12.79 18.11
N GLY A 618 10.30 -13.52 18.25
CA GLY A 618 9.03 -12.99 18.80
C GLY A 618 8.35 -11.97 17.88
N ILE A 619 8.48 -12.16 16.56
CA ILE A 619 8.03 -11.21 15.52
C ILE A 619 6.82 -11.70 14.73
N GLU A 620 6.11 -12.71 15.21
CA GLU A 620 4.98 -13.33 14.47
C GLU A 620 3.90 -12.32 14.08
N ARG A 621 3.71 -11.30 14.93
CA ARG A 621 2.74 -10.21 14.72
C ARG A 621 3.25 -9.08 13.83
N GLN A 622 4.54 -9.10 13.51
CA GLN A 622 5.20 -8.07 12.73
C GLN A 622 5.53 -8.55 11.33
N MET A 623 5.37 -9.85 11.02
CA MET A 623 5.59 -10.37 9.68
C MET A 623 4.59 -9.76 8.69
N PRO A 624 5.03 -9.47 7.45
CA PRO A 624 4.13 -9.09 6.38
C PRO A 624 3.33 -10.33 5.94
N ILE A 625 2.14 -10.10 5.39
CA ILE A 625 1.26 -11.17 4.88
C ILE A 625 2.04 -12.10 3.94
N LEU A 626 2.86 -11.55 3.05
CA LEU A 626 3.73 -12.28 2.14
C LEU A 626 4.55 -13.41 2.79
N ILE A 627 5.09 -13.18 3.98
CA ILE A 627 5.83 -14.22 4.72
C ILE A 627 4.86 -15.04 5.57
N ALA A 628 3.91 -14.37 6.24
CA ALA A 628 2.98 -15.00 7.17
C ALA A 628 2.14 -16.10 6.49
N GLU A 629 1.66 -15.88 5.27
CA GLU A 629 0.86 -16.85 4.49
C GLU A 629 1.61 -18.18 4.26
N LYS A 630 2.94 -18.12 4.11
CA LYS A 630 3.78 -19.32 3.97
C LYS A 630 3.95 -20.10 5.28
N THR A 631 3.52 -19.54 6.42
CA THR A 631 3.69 -20.11 7.77
C THR A 631 2.46 -20.83 8.33
N GLY A 632 1.50 -21.21 7.47
CA GLY A 632 0.39 -22.05 7.85
C GLY A 632 -0.70 -22.12 6.77
N PRO A 633 -1.80 -22.84 7.01
CA PRO A 633 -2.97 -22.78 6.16
C PRO A 633 -3.56 -21.37 6.17
N HIS A 634 -3.87 -20.85 4.99
CA HIS A 634 -4.48 -19.54 4.84
C HIS A 634 -5.62 -19.57 3.82
N PHE A 635 -6.43 -18.51 3.91
CA PHE A 635 -7.65 -18.36 3.14
C PHE A 635 -7.75 -16.92 2.67
N ALA A 636 -7.99 -16.72 1.38
CA ALA A 636 -8.24 -15.41 0.83
C ALA A 636 -9.73 -15.17 0.62
N PHE A 637 -10.21 -13.98 1.02
CA PHE A 637 -11.55 -13.52 0.70
C PHE A 637 -11.51 -12.45 -0.41
N GLY A 638 -12.29 -12.68 -1.46
CA GLY A 638 -12.36 -11.86 -2.66
C GLY A 638 -12.04 -12.66 -3.92
N ASP A 639 -11.30 -12.04 -4.84
CA ASP A 639 -10.98 -12.61 -6.15
C ASP A 639 -10.08 -13.84 -6.03
N THR A 640 -10.12 -14.73 -7.02
CA THR A 640 -9.19 -15.85 -7.14
C THR A 640 -7.78 -15.33 -7.47
N CYS A 641 -6.73 -16.10 -7.17
CA CYS A 641 -5.34 -15.75 -7.51
C CYS A 641 -5.12 -15.57 -9.02
N TYR A 642 -6.03 -16.13 -9.83
CA TYR A 642 -6.04 -16.06 -11.29
C TYR A 642 -6.93 -14.94 -11.84
N SER A 643 -7.29 -13.94 -11.04
CA SER A 643 -8.14 -12.83 -11.47
C SER A 643 -7.65 -12.25 -12.81
N HIS A 644 -8.54 -12.20 -13.81
CA HIS A 644 -8.27 -11.81 -15.22
C HIS A 644 -7.41 -12.78 -16.04
N GLU A 645 -6.87 -13.82 -15.42
CA GLU A 645 -6.05 -14.82 -16.08
C GLU A 645 -6.74 -16.20 -16.16
N GLU A 646 -7.98 -16.35 -15.69
CA GLU A 646 -8.62 -17.67 -15.52
C GLU A 646 -8.73 -18.49 -16.82
N ASP A 647 -8.81 -17.83 -17.97
CA ASP A 647 -8.93 -18.46 -19.29
C ASP A 647 -7.57 -18.82 -19.93
N THR A 648 -6.45 -18.37 -19.34
CA THR A 648 -5.09 -18.60 -19.85
C THR A 648 -4.45 -19.79 -19.16
N MET A 649 -4.59 -21.00 -19.71
CA MET A 649 -4.12 -22.24 -19.07
C MET A 649 -2.66 -22.22 -18.62
N THR A 650 -2.43 -22.62 -17.38
CA THR A 650 -1.14 -22.72 -16.68
C THR A 650 -0.94 -24.16 -16.27
N TYR A 651 0.32 -24.55 -16.15
CA TYR A 651 0.70 -25.93 -15.88
C TYR A 651 1.63 -25.94 -14.70
N ASN A 652 1.42 -26.92 -13.82
CA ASN A 652 2.39 -27.21 -12.80
C ASN A 652 3.69 -27.72 -13.42
N PRO A 653 4.79 -27.71 -12.65
CA PRO A 653 6.09 -28.21 -13.07
C PRO A 653 6.11 -29.68 -13.50
N ASP A 654 5.14 -30.47 -13.03
CA ASP A 654 4.93 -31.87 -13.44
C ASP A 654 4.22 -32.00 -14.81
N GLY A 655 3.82 -30.88 -15.41
CA GLY A 655 3.14 -30.80 -16.69
C GLY A 655 1.62 -30.92 -16.61
N LYS A 656 1.03 -31.04 -15.41
CA LYS A 656 -0.44 -31.10 -15.26
C LYS A 656 -1.06 -29.71 -15.37
N ALA A 657 -2.18 -29.62 -16.08
CA ALA A 657 -2.99 -28.43 -16.20
C ALA A 657 -3.66 -28.10 -14.85
N ILE A 658 -3.51 -26.86 -14.39
CA ILE A 658 -4.14 -26.40 -13.16
C ILE A 658 -5.58 -26.00 -13.48
N ILE A 659 -6.57 -26.78 -13.02
CA ILE A 659 -7.98 -26.61 -13.43
C ILE A 659 -8.84 -25.83 -12.43
N ALA A 660 -8.37 -25.66 -11.19
CA ALA A 660 -9.08 -24.96 -10.13
C ALA A 660 -8.67 -23.49 -10.09
N ARG A 661 -9.06 -22.77 -11.15
CA ARG A 661 -8.67 -21.38 -11.40
C ARG A 661 -9.79 -20.37 -11.26
N ASP A 662 -11.02 -20.86 -11.34
CA ASP A 662 -12.21 -20.06 -11.13
C ASP A 662 -13.13 -20.75 -10.13
N ASN A 663 -14.04 -19.96 -9.60
CA ASN A 663 -15.10 -20.41 -8.72
C ASN A 663 -16.45 -19.95 -9.29
N GLU A 664 -17.55 -20.25 -8.61
CA GLU A 664 -18.90 -19.95 -9.09
C GLU A 664 -19.17 -18.44 -9.29
N ILE A 665 -18.37 -17.56 -8.67
CA ILE A 665 -18.45 -16.11 -8.85
C ILE A 665 -17.53 -15.66 -10.00
N SER A 666 -16.25 -16.01 -10.01
CA SER A 666 -15.34 -15.59 -11.10
C SER A 666 -15.67 -16.23 -12.45
N ALA A 667 -16.34 -17.39 -12.47
CA ALA A 667 -16.90 -17.99 -13.69
C ALA A 667 -17.95 -17.10 -14.38
N ARG A 668 -18.59 -16.18 -13.62
CA ARG A 668 -19.57 -15.23 -14.16
C ARG A 668 -18.91 -14.17 -15.04
N ARG A 669 -17.58 -14.11 -15.16
CA ARG A 669 -16.87 -13.19 -16.06
C ARG A 669 -17.38 -13.24 -17.51
N HIS A 670 -17.86 -14.41 -17.95
CA HIS A 670 -18.41 -14.61 -19.29
C HIS A 670 -19.84 -14.08 -19.46
N ASP A 671 -20.61 -13.96 -18.36
CA ASP A 671 -22.03 -13.58 -18.37
C ASP A 671 -22.26 -12.16 -17.83
N CYS A 672 -21.57 -11.81 -16.74
CA CYS A 672 -21.65 -10.55 -16.01
C CYS A 672 -20.26 -10.17 -15.45
N PRO A 673 -19.34 -9.64 -16.29
CA PRO A 673 -17.98 -9.27 -15.90
C PRO A 673 -17.90 -8.39 -14.65
N ALA A 674 -18.81 -7.41 -14.53
CA ALA A 674 -18.85 -6.46 -13.44
C ALA A 674 -19.18 -7.08 -12.06
N GLU A 675 -19.66 -8.33 -12.02
CA GLU A 675 -19.96 -9.06 -10.79
C GLU A 675 -18.97 -10.21 -10.53
N ALA A 676 -17.99 -10.41 -11.40
CA ALA A 676 -17.00 -11.48 -11.29
C ALA A 676 -15.75 -11.09 -10.48
N TYR A 677 -15.43 -9.78 -10.47
CA TYR A 677 -14.20 -9.24 -9.89
C TYR A 677 -14.48 -8.14 -8.86
N PHE A 678 -13.97 -8.32 -7.65
CA PHE A 678 -14.12 -7.42 -6.51
C PHE A 678 -12.94 -6.44 -6.37
N ASN A 679 -11.84 -6.67 -7.10
CA ASN A 679 -10.56 -5.96 -7.02
C ASN A 679 -9.98 -5.97 -5.59
N HIS A 680 -10.14 -7.13 -4.94
CA HIS A 680 -9.87 -7.32 -3.54
C HIS A 680 -9.51 -8.78 -3.28
N HIS A 681 -8.45 -9.00 -2.53
CA HIS A 681 -7.94 -10.32 -2.14
C HIS A 681 -7.21 -10.13 -0.82
N LYS A 682 -7.67 -10.82 0.23
CA LYS A 682 -7.11 -10.69 1.60
C LYS A 682 -6.90 -12.03 2.26
N ASP A 683 -5.63 -12.36 2.41
CA ASP A 683 -5.16 -13.57 3.06
C ASP A 683 -5.23 -13.49 4.58
N ILE A 684 -5.73 -14.57 5.16
CA ILE A 684 -5.83 -14.76 6.60
C ILE A 684 -5.24 -16.11 6.94
N THR A 685 -4.08 -16.10 7.60
CA THR A 685 -3.35 -17.31 7.99
C THR A 685 -3.74 -17.78 9.38
N ILE A 686 -3.88 -19.09 9.55
CA ILE A 686 -3.92 -19.74 10.85
C ILE A 686 -2.49 -20.13 11.23
N PRO A 687 -1.92 -19.57 12.31
CA PRO A 687 -0.58 -19.95 12.75
C PRO A 687 -0.51 -21.45 13.09
N TYR A 688 0.62 -22.12 12.79
CA TYR A 688 0.80 -23.55 13.13
C TYR A 688 0.44 -23.90 14.57
N ALA A 689 0.80 -23.03 15.53
CA ALA A 689 0.50 -23.23 16.95
C ALA A 689 -0.99 -23.26 17.29
N GLU A 690 -1.85 -22.73 16.41
CA GLU A 690 -3.30 -22.68 16.57
C GLU A 690 -4.03 -23.79 15.78
N ILE A 691 -3.31 -24.66 15.07
CA ILE A 691 -3.89 -25.76 14.27
C ILE A 691 -3.93 -27.03 15.11
N GLY A 692 -5.14 -27.51 15.37
CA GLY A 692 -5.34 -28.85 15.93
C GLY A 692 -5.17 -29.93 14.87
N ARG A 693 -5.85 -29.76 13.72
CA ARG A 693 -5.80 -30.74 12.62
C ARG A 693 -6.09 -30.11 11.27
N LEU A 694 -5.35 -30.52 10.24
CA LEU A 694 -5.69 -30.37 8.83
C LEU A 694 -5.72 -31.75 8.18
N SER A 695 -6.84 -32.11 7.56
CA SER A 695 -7.04 -33.43 6.96
C SER A 695 -7.56 -33.33 5.53
N ALA A 696 -7.07 -34.20 4.65
CA ALA A 696 -7.65 -34.47 3.34
C ALA A 696 -8.70 -35.59 3.47
N VAL A 697 -9.92 -35.35 2.95
CA VAL A 697 -11.03 -36.32 3.04
C VAL A 697 -11.43 -36.82 1.66
N MET A 698 -11.31 -38.13 1.47
CA MET A 698 -11.61 -38.84 0.23
C MET A 698 -13.12 -39.01 0.02
N ARG A 699 -13.52 -39.33 -1.22
CA ARG A 699 -14.92 -39.57 -1.60
C ARG A 699 -15.60 -40.72 -0.83
N ASP A 700 -14.83 -41.71 -0.40
CA ASP A 700 -15.31 -42.84 0.40
C ASP A 700 -15.39 -42.54 1.90
N GLY A 701 -15.05 -41.31 2.32
CA GLY A 701 -14.96 -40.87 3.70
C GLY A 701 -13.63 -41.21 4.37
N GLY A 702 -12.68 -41.83 3.64
CA GLY A 702 -11.32 -42.04 4.11
C GLY A 702 -10.63 -40.71 4.44
N ARG A 703 -9.92 -40.66 5.56
CA ARG A 703 -9.26 -39.45 6.04
C ARG A 703 -7.76 -39.66 6.13
N VAL A 704 -7.00 -38.71 5.61
CA VAL A 704 -5.54 -38.63 5.79
C VAL A 704 -5.22 -37.31 6.46
N ASP A 705 -4.58 -37.38 7.62
CA ASP A 705 -4.16 -36.19 8.35
C ASP A 705 -2.85 -35.66 7.73
N ILE A 706 -2.81 -34.37 7.43
CA ILE A 706 -1.65 -33.66 6.84
C ILE A 706 -0.89 -32.94 7.95
N ILE A 707 -1.62 -32.21 8.79
CA ILE A 707 -1.09 -31.52 9.98
C ILE A 707 -1.84 -32.00 11.22
N CYS A 708 -1.11 -32.33 12.27
CA CYS A 708 -1.65 -32.56 13.62
C CYS A 708 -0.84 -31.75 14.63
N ASP A 709 -1.53 -31.03 15.53
CA ASP A 709 -0.92 -30.20 16.58
C ASP A 709 0.22 -29.30 16.04
N GLY A 710 -0.07 -28.60 14.93
CA GLY A 710 0.85 -27.69 14.26
C GLY A 710 2.03 -28.32 13.53
N ARG A 711 2.04 -29.64 13.30
CA ARG A 711 3.15 -30.35 12.63
C ARG A 711 2.70 -31.19 11.45
N PHE A 712 3.53 -31.24 10.41
CA PHE A 712 3.30 -32.14 9.27
C PHE A 712 3.42 -33.60 9.70
N VAL A 713 2.39 -34.40 9.47
CA VAL A 713 2.37 -35.85 9.77
C VAL A 713 2.27 -36.71 8.51
N LEU A 714 2.11 -36.09 7.34
CA LEU A 714 2.10 -36.79 6.05
C LEU A 714 3.48 -37.44 5.79
N PRO A 715 3.54 -38.74 5.46
CA PRO A 715 4.81 -39.38 5.11
C PRO A 715 5.51 -38.67 3.94
N GLY A 716 6.81 -38.41 4.11
CA GLY A 716 7.62 -37.67 3.14
C GLY A 716 7.81 -36.18 3.47
N LEU A 717 6.99 -35.61 4.36
CA LEU A 717 7.07 -34.21 4.79
C LEU A 717 7.69 -34.01 6.18
N SER A 718 8.31 -35.03 6.76
CA SER A 718 8.89 -34.94 8.11
C SER A 718 10.01 -33.91 8.22
N GLU A 719 10.71 -33.63 7.12
CA GLU A 719 11.77 -32.63 7.03
C GLU A 719 11.24 -31.21 7.30
N LEU A 720 10.01 -30.90 6.86
CA LEU A 720 9.37 -29.61 7.17
C LEU A 720 9.25 -29.38 8.69
N ASN A 721 9.29 -30.42 9.53
CA ASN A 721 9.27 -30.22 10.98
C ASN A 721 10.65 -30.00 11.62
N GLU A 722 11.75 -30.01 10.86
CA GLU A 722 13.10 -29.79 11.41
C GLU A 722 13.27 -28.41 12.04
N PRO A 723 12.93 -27.29 11.36
CA PRO A 723 13.07 -25.96 11.95
C PRO A 723 12.25 -25.79 13.24
N LEU A 724 11.05 -26.36 13.29
CA LEU A 724 10.17 -26.32 14.47
C LEU A 724 10.72 -27.13 15.65
N ARG A 725 11.53 -28.17 15.39
CA ARG A 725 12.19 -28.96 16.45
C ARG A 725 13.37 -28.20 17.04
N GLU A 726 14.15 -27.52 16.23
CA GLU A 726 15.33 -26.77 16.69
C GLU A 726 14.96 -25.69 17.71
N LEU A 727 13.79 -25.06 17.59
CA LEU A 727 13.24 -24.14 18.59
C LEU A 727 13.08 -24.76 19.98
N LEU A 728 12.63 -26.01 20.06
CA LEU A 728 12.36 -26.68 21.33
C LEU A 728 13.62 -27.14 22.06
N TYR A 729 14.72 -27.34 21.32
CA TYR A 729 16.00 -27.80 21.86
C TYR A 729 17.07 -26.70 21.92
N GLY A 730 16.85 -25.56 21.25
CA GLY A 730 17.77 -24.42 21.15
C GLY A 730 17.82 -23.52 22.39
N GLY A 731 16.86 -23.60 23.31
CA GLY A 731 16.86 -22.87 24.59
C GLY A 731 17.90 -23.36 25.61
N GLN A 732 18.88 -24.17 25.20
CA GLN A 732 19.94 -24.73 26.05
C GLN A 732 21.37 -24.48 25.55
N ARG A 733 21.59 -23.51 24.65
CA ARG A 733 22.95 -23.08 24.32
C ARG A 733 23.16 -21.65 24.81
N ASP A 734 23.57 -21.59 26.07
CA ASP A 734 24.26 -20.46 26.72
C ASP A 734 25.49 -20.01 25.91
#